data_AF-A0A2U1S6J8-F1
#
_entry.id   AF-A0A2U1S6J8-F1
#
_cell.length_a   1.000
_cell.length_b   1.000
_cell.length_c   1.000
_cell.angle_alpha   90.00
_cell.angle_beta   90.00
_cell.angle_gamma   90.00
#
_symmetry.space_group_name_H-M   'P 1'
#
loop_
_entity.id
_entity.type
_entity.pdbx_description
1 polymer ?
#
loop_
_entity_poly.entity_id
_entity_poly.type
_entity_poly.pdbx_seq_one_letter_code
_entity_poly.pdbx_strand_id
1 'polypeptide(L)'
;MNVNFLKKLTGLVDKMIEKRHVVIFVFLLFLLIGTVSASDVDNTTETTNTAILNEDKGVINEIEGTLETKDLDMYYKDGAHKVNVYDNDKNPLPDIPVNITVNGITYYRITDDNGFAKLNINLDPGKYEITTDCILGTKHISKLNNINVKPMNATLVGSTYMDVGYKSDKYTVQLVGGNNKPLANQQLTFTINQVSYDRITDENGEASLNINLNPDKVYTIKTEHHGIGHYKSAKDLDGYIAVNTYKTSIIGNNLNIEFRKGKYTVQLVTEKNKPLIQHPVIFTVNGVSYERLTNLTGHASLNINLDPGTYQISYKFEETLGYKGSSGDKLITVKTNEVNLSGEDMEIGYGGYETYFVTLMDDNKPLEGLNIKNEIYKNGQLIDTQYKQTEEDGIARVIINLEPGEYKIKSSVIDFGYSAETISNTLTIIRQNLTAESKDIILNRKGSYFVVNLKNEATNQSVINETVNITVNGITYARVTDNNGDAKLRINLDPGKYEVTWIYSGSNGYKPVSGSNIILRDDNYKLETTITVPSTNISKKGSYLESILKDSNGLPIEGEIISYFVSGIEYKKVTDANGIARLKINLSDGNYSVKLKHAPTGKFGQSETTILLNVNKVPNFNYTIELINGITKNDKSIDFIRDIKIHINGNSYLFTTNSPYTQNTVIKDNENYFISYLGEKMNNDFKTQGINLKLENQKLKITYSGKTNDVVSQFSAIYRPTTVNNYKGEAVDIILENEKIATIEFTERLFTTNSVYDLIGVGYQFFSFEQINTSLKMDNQSMHKSTYLAYGSGELYEWNEYDKYELLETYILGKSKVNDTILNNALSQRYNLDNSYLSDAYDFYIAGLYCLWSSTYINDQLAENNNVSWDRETLVLVYSDWLGIKLDTLGKMDVTGENESNIKNFRINSGIVYSLCEKAGLQLLGIEGESAASEIYEGINEGKSLVIDKIDDQVIIKIANSTNRFVINLTSGSLGAYVNIDSELISDKIQLKGVHGIYGIRYLKPINLQKQVNYQMTVMKNYLEFLNPFNGHIKMDMGIALEFGGKLLPTAVGGIKTGTAGGVVAGLYVVYASNELIVEYRDKYIEDKYWQYFPNRNTVNAKTIFTINQETGYTDFVEIPYDKNGNLDMDNANYVDSITGRRDLTDYEKVIFKNWDY
;
A
#
# COMPACT_ATOMS: atom_id res chain seq x y z
N MET A 1 27.20 13.61 38.45
CA MET A 1 27.20 12.35 37.66
C MET A 1 28.38 12.41 36.69
N ASN A 2 29.09 11.29 36.52
CA ASN A 2 30.53 11.23 36.23
C ASN A 2 30.83 11.18 34.71
N VAL A 3 31.75 12.04 34.23
CA VAL A 3 32.22 12.19 32.83
C VAL A 3 32.96 10.94 32.29
N ASN A 4 33.17 9.92 33.15
CA ASN A 4 33.78 8.64 32.79
C ASN A 4 32.84 7.61 32.14
N PHE A 5 31.54 7.89 32.00
CA PHE A 5 30.60 6.97 31.34
C PHE A 5 30.62 7.10 29.81
N LEU A 6 30.79 8.32 29.26
CA LEU A 6 30.79 8.54 27.81
C LEU A 6 32.08 8.07 27.11
N LYS A 7 33.23 8.08 27.80
CA LYS A 7 34.49 7.52 27.26
C LYS A 7 34.54 5.99 27.22
N LYS A 8 33.60 5.31 27.89
CA LYS A 8 33.48 3.83 27.86
C LYS A 8 32.56 3.33 26.74
N LEU A 9 31.75 4.21 26.15
CA LEU A 9 30.80 3.83 25.09
C LEU A 9 31.42 3.87 23.69
N THR A 10 32.41 4.73 23.46
CA THR A 10 33.15 4.81 22.17
C THR A 10 34.24 3.75 22.00
N GLY A 11 34.55 2.96 23.04
CA GLY A 11 35.53 1.86 22.98
C GLY A 11 34.93 0.46 22.87
N LEU A 12 33.59 0.34 22.83
CA LEU A 12 32.90 -0.96 22.73
C LEU A 12 32.42 -1.31 21.32
N VAL A 13 32.43 -0.35 20.39
CA VAL A 13 32.03 -0.56 18.99
C VAL A 13 33.20 -1.10 18.16
N ASP A 14 34.44 -0.75 18.48
CA ASP A 14 35.65 -1.25 17.80
C ASP A 14 36.10 -2.66 18.25
N LYS A 15 35.37 -3.31 19.17
CA LYS A 15 35.61 -4.70 19.61
C LYS A 15 34.49 -5.67 19.24
N MET A 16 33.51 -5.25 18.44
CA MET A 16 32.40 -6.08 17.96
C MET A 16 32.49 -6.45 16.47
N ILE A 17 33.65 -6.26 15.82
CA ILE A 17 33.95 -6.81 14.48
C ILE A 17 35.17 -7.75 14.59
N GLU A 18 35.13 -8.68 15.54
CA GLU A 18 36.07 -9.82 15.55
C GLU A 18 35.49 -10.92 16.43
N LYS A 19 34.55 -11.70 15.86
CA LYS A 19 34.12 -13.06 16.23
C LYS A 19 32.61 -13.22 16.00
N ARG A 20 32.26 -13.82 14.86
CA ARG A 20 31.41 -15.03 14.76
C ARG A 20 31.06 -15.30 13.29
N HIS A 21 31.76 -16.25 12.69
CA HIS A 21 31.13 -17.14 11.71
C HIS A 21 31.35 -18.58 12.16
N VAL A 22 30.31 -19.17 12.75
CA VAL A 22 30.05 -20.61 12.72
C VAL A 22 28.53 -20.79 12.54
N VAL A 23 28.14 -20.98 11.26
CA VAL A 23 27.17 -21.97 10.70
C VAL A 23 25.67 -21.80 11.12
N ILE A 24 24.63 -21.91 10.27
CA ILE A 24 24.21 -23.04 9.41
C ILE A 24 23.06 -22.61 8.48
N PHE A 25 23.07 -23.02 7.20
CA PHE A 25 21.95 -23.71 6.51
C PHE A 25 22.49 -24.38 5.23
N VAL A 26 22.87 -25.67 5.31
CA VAL A 26 22.10 -26.85 4.87
C VAL A 26 22.00 -26.95 3.34
N PHE A 27 22.84 -27.80 2.77
CA PHE A 27 22.37 -28.87 1.89
C PHE A 27 23.31 -30.07 2.04
N LEU A 28 22.72 -31.22 2.40
CA LEU A 28 23.24 -32.59 2.39
C LEU A 28 24.23 -32.99 3.49
N LEU A 29 23.67 -33.41 4.64
CA LEU A 29 24.20 -34.57 5.37
C LEU A 29 23.11 -35.29 6.17
N PHE A 30 22.78 -36.50 5.72
CA PHE A 30 22.53 -37.67 6.58
C PHE A 30 23.00 -38.89 5.78
N LEU A 31 23.51 -39.91 6.51
CA LEU A 31 24.04 -41.22 6.07
C LEU A 31 25.56 -41.19 5.79
N LEU A 32 26.42 -42.06 6.34
CA LEU A 32 26.29 -43.31 7.11
C LEU A 32 27.56 -43.54 7.93
N ILE A 33 27.42 -44.02 9.17
CA ILE A 33 28.49 -44.64 9.96
C ILE A 33 28.28 -46.16 9.88
N GLY A 34 29.38 -46.88 9.83
CA GLY A 34 29.46 -48.26 9.35
C GLY A 34 28.59 -49.30 10.05
N THR A 35 28.32 -50.34 9.28
CA THR A 35 28.08 -51.69 9.76
C THR A 35 29.29 -52.53 9.38
N VAL A 36 29.84 -53.24 10.36
CA VAL A 36 30.74 -54.38 10.14
C VAL A 36 29.86 -55.61 9.95
N SER A 37 30.09 -56.37 8.88
CA SER A 37 29.78 -57.80 8.84
C SER A 37 30.69 -58.50 7.85
N ALA A 38 31.34 -59.56 8.32
CA ALA A 38 32.04 -60.54 7.50
C ALA A 38 31.08 -61.27 6.55
N SER A 39 31.59 -61.63 5.37
CA SER A 39 31.13 -62.80 4.63
C SER A 39 32.30 -63.31 3.79
N ASP A 40 33.05 -64.26 4.37
CA ASP A 40 33.59 -65.35 3.56
C ASP A 40 32.42 -66.13 2.97
N VAL A 41 32.59 -66.62 1.75
CA VAL A 41 32.45 -68.04 1.36
C VAL A 41 32.33 -68.11 -0.16
N ASP A 42 33.41 -68.63 -0.73
CA ASP A 42 33.52 -69.64 -1.77
C ASP A 42 32.61 -69.57 -2.99
N ASN A 43 33.27 -69.49 -4.15
CA ASN A 43 33.38 -70.58 -5.13
C ASN A 43 34.03 -69.96 -6.38
N THR A 44 35.00 -70.55 -7.06
CA THR A 44 35.20 -71.97 -7.35
C THR A 44 36.66 -72.19 -7.73
N THR A 45 37.27 -73.21 -7.12
CA THR A 45 38.22 -74.06 -7.82
C THR A 45 37.51 -74.74 -8.98
N GLU A 46 37.89 -74.42 -10.22
CA GLU A 46 37.74 -75.36 -11.34
C GLU A 46 39.01 -76.22 -11.42
N THR A 47 38.97 -77.35 -10.73
CA THR A 47 39.69 -78.55 -11.15
C THR A 47 38.96 -79.14 -12.35
N THR A 48 39.65 -79.27 -13.48
CA THR A 48 39.28 -80.24 -14.52
C THR A 48 40.42 -81.23 -14.75
N ASN A 49 40.05 -82.49 -14.47
CA ASN A 49 40.42 -83.73 -15.14
C ASN A 49 41.81 -84.33 -14.92
N THR A 50 41.80 -85.26 -13.96
CA THR A 50 42.54 -86.53 -13.94
C THR A 50 42.46 -87.31 -15.26
N ALA A 51 43.60 -87.80 -15.75
CA ALA A 51 43.68 -89.14 -16.35
C ALA A 51 45.14 -89.66 -16.45
N ILE A 52 45.37 -90.76 -15.73
CA ILE A 52 46.00 -92.00 -16.22
C ILE A 52 47.52 -91.98 -16.53
N LEU A 53 48.21 -92.75 -15.70
CA LEU A 53 49.45 -93.50 -15.93
C LEU A 53 49.79 -93.75 -17.42
N ASN A 54 51.05 -93.49 -17.77
CA ASN A 54 51.91 -94.54 -18.29
C ASN A 54 53.37 -94.13 -18.12
N GLU A 55 54.11 -94.97 -17.42
CA GLU A 55 55.50 -95.22 -17.78
C GLU A 55 55.54 -95.47 -19.29
N ASP A 56 56.27 -94.63 -20.03
CA ASP A 56 57.16 -95.21 -21.01
C ASP A 56 58.34 -94.31 -21.31
N LYS A 57 59.49 -94.96 -21.37
CA LYS A 57 60.83 -94.39 -21.53
C LYS A 57 60.95 -93.70 -22.89
N GLY A 58 61.40 -92.45 -22.88
CA GLY A 58 61.87 -91.74 -24.08
C GLY A 58 62.96 -90.74 -23.71
N VAL A 59 64.21 -91.22 -23.70
CA VAL A 59 65.50 -90.51 -23.63
C VAL A 59 65.45 -88.98 -23.56
N ILE A 60 65.84 -88.43 -22.39
CA ILE A 60 66.30 -87.05 -22.26
C ILE A 60 67.69 -87.00 -22.91
N ASN A 61 67.85 -86.25 -24.00
CA ASN A 61 69.19 -85.79 -24.38
C ASN A 61 69.69 -84.89 -23.25
N GLU A 62 70.87 -85.17 -22.71
CA GLU A 62 71.55 -84.25 -21.79
C GLU A 62 71.74 -82.91 -22.51
N ILE A 63 70.90 -81.93 -22.18
CA ILE A 63 71.11 -80.53 -22.61
C ILE A 63 72.18 -79.98 -21.67
N GLU A 64 73.42 -79.96 -22.15
CA GLU A 64 74.49 -79.19 -21.50
C GLU A 64 74.50 -77.76 -22.04
N GLY A 65 74.64 -76.78 -21.15
CA GLY A 65 74.61 -75.37 -21.52
C GLY A 65 75.29 -74.45 -20.53
N THR A 66 75.20 -73.16 -20.81
CA THR A 66 75.83 -72.07 -20.04
C THR A 66 74.81 -71.03 -19.60
N LEU A 67 75.06 -70.46 -18.42
CA LEU A 67 74.28 -69.36 -17.83
C LEU A 67 75.14 -68.09 -17.86
N GLU A 68 74.68 -67.08 -18.59
CA GLU A 68 75.35 -65.78 -18.69
C GLU A 68 74.53 -64.67 -18.02
N THR A 69 75.16 -64.00 -17.06
CA THR A 69 74.61 -62.82 -16.40
C THR A 69 75.76 -61.94 -15.86
N LYS A 70 75.48 -60.68 -15.57
CA LYS A 70 76.47 -59.63 -15.26
C LYS A 70 76.03 -58.77 -14.08
N ASP A 71 77.00 -58.11 -13.46
CA ASP A 71 76.76 -57.08 -12.44
C ASP A 71 75.90 -55.94 -13.03
N LEU A 72 75.09 -55.31 -12.18
CA LEU A 72 74.14 -54.26 -12.56
C LEU A 72 74.35 -53.01 -11.70
N ASP A 73 74.87 -51.95 -12.31
CA ASP A 73 74.81 -50.59 -11.77
C ASP A 73 73.55 -49.90 -12.30
N MET A 74 72.69 -49.41 -11.41
CA MET A 74 71.42 -48.76 -11.78
C MET A 74 71.06 -47.63 -10.82
N TYR A 75 70.11 -46.78 -11.18
CA TYR A 75 69.44 -45.86 -10.26
C TYR A 75 68.11 -46.47 -9.78
N TYR A 76 67.58 -45.95 -8.67
CA TYR A 76 66.34 -46.44 -8.10
C TYR A 76 65.21 -46.55 -9.15
N LYS A 77 64.70 -47.78 -9.36
CA LYS A 77 63.63 -48.15 -10.32
C LYS A 77 63.93 -48.00 -11.83
N ASP A 78 65.19 -47.91 -12.27
CA ASP A 78 65.51 -47.73 -13.72
C ASP A 78 66.18 -48.92 -14.43
N GLY A 79 66.35 -50.06 -13.75
CA GLY A 79 67.15 -51.19 -14.22
C GLY A 79 66.51 -52.57 -13.98
N ALA A 80 67.03 -53.58 -14.70
CA ALA A 80 66.59 -54.97 -14.59
C ALA A 80 67.79 -55.91 -14.72
N HIS A 81 67.82 -56.96 -13.89
CA HIS A 81 68.79 -58.05 -14.00
C HIS A 81 68.44 -58.95 -15.17
N LYS A 82 69.41 -59.21 -16.02
CA LYS A 82 69.24 -59.91 -17.30
C LYS A 82 70.02 -61.21 -17.27
N VAL A 83 69.39 -62.27 -17.74
CA VAL A 83 69.91 -63.63 -17.73
C VAL A 83 69.72 -64.21 -19.12
N ASN A 84 70.76 -64.83 -19.66
CA ASN A 84 70.66 -65.63 -20.87
C ASN A 84 71.14 -67.06 -20.59
N VAL A 85 70.44 -68.03 -21.17
CA VAL A 85 70.77 -69.45 -21.09
C VAL A 85 70.95 -69.97 -22.52
N TYR A 86 72.09 -70.60 -22.76
CA TYR A 86 72.46 -71.15 -24.06
C TYR A 86 72.90 -72.61 -23.93
N ASP A 87 72.86 -73.38 -25.01
CA ASP A 87 73.58 -74.65 -25.10
C ASP A 87 75.10 -74.42 -25.26
N ASN A 88 75.89 -75.48 -25.31
CA ASN A 88 77.34 -75.40 -25.51
C ASN A 88 77.76 -74.78 -26.87
N ASP A 89 76.87 -74.77 -27.86
CA ASP A 89 77.09 -74.20 -29.20
C ASP A 89 76.60 -72.74 -29.32
N LYS A 90 76.14 -72.15 -28.21
CA LYS A 90 75.56 -70.80 -28.09
C LYS A 90 74.19 -70.62 -28.73
N ASN A 91 73.44 -71.70 -28.97
CA ASN A 91 72.04 -71.58 -29.34
C ASN A 91 71.20 -71.26 -28.08
N PRO A 92 70.21 -70.39 -28.17
CA PRO A 92 69.35 -70.04 -27.03
C PRO A 92 68.52 -71.22 -26.55
N LEU A 93 68.41 -71.39 -25.24
CA LEU A 93 67.59 -72.43 -24.62
C LEU A 93 66.28 -71.84 -24.08
N PRO A 94 65.14 -72.06 -24.76
CA PRO A 94 63.85 -71.61 -24.29
C PRO A 94 63.27 -72.52 -23.23
N ASP A 95 62.27 -72.00 -22.51
CA ASP A 95 61.51 -72.72 -21.50
C ASP A 95 62.35 -73.27 -20.33
N ILE A 96 63.54 -72.70 -20.10
CA ILE A 96 64.42 -73.09 -19.00
C ILE A 96 64.04 -72.33 -17.72
N PRO A 97 63.73 -73.05 -16.63
CA PRO A 97 63.53 -72.45 -15.32
C PRO A 97 64.82 -71.85 -14.75
N VAL A 98 64.78 -70.57 -14.40
CA VAL A 98 65.85 -69.85 -13.70
C VAL A 98 65.32 -69.23 -12.42
N ASN A 99 65.98 -69.56 -11.31
CA ASN A 99 65.70 -69.01 -9.99
C ASN A 99 66.65 -67.85 -9.73
N ILE A 100 66.11 -66.63 -9.67
CA ILE A 100 66.88 -65.42 -9.42
C ILE A 100 66.63 -64.98 -7.97
N THR A 101 67.63 -65.14 -7.10
CA THR A 101 67.53 -64.79 -5.67
C THR A 101 68.25 -63.47 -5.41
N VAL A 102 67.54 -62.48 -4.88
CA VAL A 102 68.11 -61.19 -4.45
C VAL A 102 67.48 -60.77 -3.14
N ASN A 103 68.31 -60.31 -2.19
CA ASN A 103 67.87 -59.90 -0.84
C ASN A 103 67.04 -60.99 -0.10
N GLY A 104 67.41 -62.27 -0.28
CA GLY A 104 66.74 -63.41 0.37
C GLY A 104 65.41 -63.86 -0.27
N ILE A 105 64.92 -63.19 -1.31
CA ILE A 105 63.70 -63.57 -2.04
C ILE A 105 64.09 -64.19 -3.38
N THR A 106 63.59 -65.41 -3.64
CA THR A 106 63.79 -66.12 -4.90
C THR A 106 62.63 -65.86 -5.87
N TYR A 107 62.97 -65.35 -7.05
CA TYR A 107 62.04 -65.10 -8.14
C TYR A 107 62.22 -66.16 -9.22
N TYR A 108 61.17 -66.93 -9.46
CA TYR A 108 61.13 -67.90 -10.56
C TYR A 108 60.87 -67.18 -11.89
N ARG A 109 61.71 -67.43 -12.89
CA ARG A 109 61.56 -66.97 -14.27
C ARG A 109 61.77 -68.15 -15.22
N ILE A 110 61.22 -68.03 -16.41
CA ILE A 110 61.43 -68.98 -17.49
C ILE A 110 62.05 -68.20 -18.65
N THR A 111 63.03 -68.77 -19.32
CA THR A 111 63.63 -68.17 -20.51
C THR A 111 62.66 -68.18 -21.70
N ASP A 112 62.65 -67.10 -22.48
CA ASP A 112 61.87 -67.02 -23.72
C ASP A 112 62.53 -67.78 -24.88
N ASP A 113 61.93 -67.75 -26.07
CA ASP A 113 62.44 -68.37 -27.32
C ASP A 113 63.89 -68.00 -27.68
N ASN A 114 64.42 -66.90 -27.12
CA ASN A 114 65.80 -66.45 -27.30
C ASN A 114 66.70 -66.77 -26.11
N GLY A 115 66.26 -67.64 -25.20
CA GLY A 115 67.00 -68.03 -24.01
C GLY A 115 67.09 -66.92 -22.96
N PHE A 116 66.27 -65.87 -23.07
CA PHE A 116 66.38 -64.68 -22.23
C PHE A 116 65.35 -64.66 -21.10
N ALA A 117 65.81 -64.30 -19.90
CA ALA A 117 64.97 -64.03 -18.74
C ALA A 117 65.36 -62.69 -18.10
N LYS A 118 64.38 -62.01 -17.50
CA LYS A 118 64.61 -60.73 -16.80
C LYS A 118 63.89 -60.62 -15.46
N LEU A 119 64.54 -59.94 -14.53
CA LEU A 119 63.95 -59.49 -13.27
C LEU A 119 64.12 -57.97 -13.14
N ASN A 120 63.02 -57.22 -13.18
CA ASN A 120 63.06 -55.79 -12.86
C ASN A 120 63.45 -55.61 -11.39
N ILE A 121 64.40 -54.72 -11.12
CA ILE A 121 64.92 -54.52 -9.77
C ILE A 121 64.19 -53.34 -9.12
N ASN A 122 63.42 -53.64 -8.08
CA ASN A 122 62.69 -52.67 -7.27
C ASN A 122 63.21 -52.71 -5.83
N LEU A 123 64.50 -52.40 -5.67
CA LEU A 123 65.18 -52.34 -4.39
C LEU A 123 65.53 -50.89 -4.06
N ASP A 124 65.60 -50.57 -2.78
CA ASP A 124 66.07 -49.27 -2.31
C ASP A 124 67.55 -49.05 -2.67
N PRO A 125 68.04 -47.79 -2.68
CA PRO A 125 69.45 -47.53 -2.96
C PRO A 125 70.38 -48.28 -1.98
N GLY A 126 71.30 -49.06 -2.52
CA GLY A 126 72.16 -49.97 -1.77
C GLY A 126 72.96 -50.91 -2.68
N LYS A 127 73.85 -51.70 -2.06
CA LYS A 127 74.58 -52.78 -2.74
C LYS A 127 73.98 -54.11 -2.32
N TYR A 128 73.62 -54.93 -3.29
CA TYR A 128 72.98 -56.22 -3.11
C TYR A 128 73.73 -57.29 -3.88
N GLU A 129 73.77 -58.49 -3.34
CA GLU A 129 74.18 -59.68 -4.07
C GLU A 129 72.94 -60.32 -4.70
N ILE A 130 73.05 -60.70 -5.98
CA ILE A 130 72.02 -61.43 -6.72
C ILE A 130 72.60 -62.73 -7.24
N THR A 131 71.95 -63.85 -6.92
CA THR A 131 72.32 -65.18 -7.38
C THR A 131 71.31 -65.66 -8.41
N THR A 132 71.78 -66.19 -9.53
CA THR A 132 70.94 -66.84 -10.53
C THR A 132 71.30 -68.31 -10.62
N ASP A 133 70.33 -69.17 -10.37
CA ASP A 133 70.46 -70.62 -10.36
C ASP A 133 69.62 -71.24 -11.48
N CYS A 134 70.20 -72.22 -12.18
CA CYS A 134 69.60 -72.93 -13.30
C CYS A 134 69.98 -74.41 -13.25
N ILE A 135 69.06 -75.30 -13.62
CA ILE A 135 69.35 -76.73 -13.78
C ILE A 135 69.21 -77.09 -15.27
N LEU A 136 70.28 -77.60 -15.86
CA LEU A 136 70.30 -78.11 -17.24
C LEU A 136 70.70 -79.59 -17.18
N GLY A 137 69.75 -80.48 -17.48
CA GLY A 137 69.92 -81.92 -17.27
C GLY A 137 70.19 -82.26 -15.80
N THR A 138 71.37 -82.80 -15.48
CA THR A 138 71.82 -83.14 -14.11
C THR A 138 72.71 -82.06 -13.48
N LYS A 139 73.03 -80.98 -14.20
CA LYS A 139 74.00 -79.97 -13.77
C LYS A 139 73.31 -78.74 -13.19
N HIS A 140 73.62 -78.44 -11.93
CA HIS A 140 73.25 -77.18 -11.29
C HIS A 140 74.29 -76.10 -11.61
N ILE A 141 73.86 -74.99 -12.20
CA ILE A 141 74.69 -73.86 -12.55
C ILE A 141 74.22 -72.65 -11.74
N SER A 142 75.13 -72.06 -10.98
CA SER A 142 74.86 -70.89 -10.15
C SER A 142 75.82 -69.75 -10.53
N LYS A 143 75.30 -68.52 -10.63
CA LYS A 143 76.07 -67.30 -10.89
C LYS A 143 75.73 -66.24 -9.85
N LEU A 144 76.76 -65.70 -9.22
CA LEU A 144 76.66 -64.56 -8.30
C LEU A 144 77.06 -63.28 -9.02
N ASN A 145 76.25 -62.24 -8.89
CA ASN A 145 76.51 -60.89 -9.38
C ASN A 145 76.21 -59.84 -8.32
N ASN A 146 76.76 -58.65 -8.52
CA ASN A 146 76.50 -57.49 -7.67
C ASN A 146 75.49 -56.55 -8.34
N ILE A 147 74.51 -56.09 -7.57
CA ILE A 147 73.61 -54.99 -7.95
C ILE A 147 73.94 -53.78 -7.08
N ASN A 148 74.24 -52.65 -7.72
CA ASN A 148 74.46 -51.36 -7.06
C ASN A 148 73.35 -50.39 -7.48
N VAL A 149 72.39 -50.16 -6.59
CA VAL A 149 71.28 -49.21 -6.80
C VAL A 149 71.65 -47.85 -6.21
N LYS A 150 71.71 -46.81 -7.04
CA LYS A 150 72.02 -45.44 -6.66
C LYS A 150 70.73 -44.62 -6.46
N PRO A 151 70.72 -43.60 -5.57
CA PRO A 151 69.59 -42.67 -5.46
C PRO A 151 69.33 -41.97 -6.80
N MET A 152 68.07 -41.88 -7.20
CA MET A 152 67.67 -41.31 -8.49
C MET A 152 68.04 -39.82 -8.54
N ASN A 153 68.75 -39.41 -9.61
CA ASN A 153 69.01 -37.99 -9.84
C ASN A 153 67.71 -37.30 -10.27
N ALA A 154 67.49 -36.05 -9.87
CA ALA A 154 66.32 -35.27 -10.23
C ALA A 154 66.71 -33.93 -10.86
N THR A 155 65.97 -33.47 -11.86
CA THR A 155 66.18 -32.21 -12.57
C THR A 155 64.85 -31.49 -12.72
N LEU A 156 64.83 -30.19 -12.40
CA LEU A 156 63.69 -29.30 -12.65
C LEU A 156 63.78 -28.76 -14.08
N VAL A 157 62.69 -28.88 -14.83
CA VAL A 157 62.54 -28.39 -16.20
C VAL A 157 61.30 -27.51 -16.25
N GLY A 158 61.49 -26.23 -16.53
CA GLY A 158 60.39 -25.27 -16.60
C GLY A 158 60.88 -23.94 -17.18
N SER A 159 59.93 -23.07 -17.55
CA SER A 159 60.22 -21.76 -18.11
C SER A 159 60.85 -20.84 -17.06
N THR A 160 61.95 -20.17 -17.41
CA THR A 160 62.60 -19.17 -16.54
C THR A 160 61.99 -17.77 -16.69
N TYR A 161 61.11 -17.58 -17.67
CA TYR A 161 60.32 -16.36 -17.86
C TYR A 161 58.90 -16.71 -18.29
N MET A 162 57.92 -16.06 -17.68
CA MET A 162 56.50 -16.22 -18.00
C MET A 162 55.84 -14.84 -18.10
N ASP A 163 55.14 -14.60 -19.20
CA ASP A 163 54.31 -13.41 -19.40
C ASP A 163 52.84 -13.85 -19.34
N VAL A 164 52.09 -13.30 -18.39
CA VAL A 164 50.70 -13.69 -18.13
C VAL A 164 49.81 -12.48 -17.93
N GLY A 165 48.53 -12.63 -18.28
CA GLY A 165 47.53 -11.65 -17.92
C GLY A 165 47.09 -11.76 -16.47
N TYR A 166 46.49 -10.69 -15.94
CA TYR A 166 45.93 -10.69 -14.60
C TYR A 166 44.93 -11.86 -14.39
N LYS A 167 45.26 -12.77 -13.46
CA LYS A 167 44.47 -13.96 -13.07
C LYS A 167 44.11 -14.94 -14.20
N SER A 168 44.96 -15.07 -15.22
CA SER A 168 44.64 -15.92 -16.39
C SER A 168 45.36 -17.26 -16.45
N ASP A 169 46.49 -17.44 -15.76
CA ASP A 169 47.41 -18.55 -16.05
C ASP A 169 48.04 -19.22 -14.81
N LYS A 170 48.69 -20.36 -15.05
CA LYS A 170 49.42 -21.19 -14.07
C LYS A 170 50.89 -21.33 -14.47
N TYR A 171 51.79 -21.25 -13.50
CA TYR A 171 53.22 -21.54 -13.69
C TYR A 171 53.48 -23.02 -13.43
N THR A 172 54.00 -23.73 -14.43
CA THR A 172 54.18 -25.19 -14.41
C THR A 172 55.66 -25.54 -14.51
N VAL A 173 56.12 -26.44 -13.64
CA VAL A 173 57.48 -26.99 -13.65
C VAL A 173 57.39 -28.50 -13.62
N GLN A 174 58.19 -29.15 -14.45
CA GLN A 174 58.31 -30.60 -14.54
C GLN A 174 59.54 -31.08 -13.77
N LEU A 175 59.40 -32.14 -12.97
CA LEU A 175 60.49 -32.85 -12.33
C LEU A 175 60.78 -34.15 -13.10
N VAL A 176 62.00 -34.30 -13.58
CA VAL A 176 62.44 -35.48 -14.34
C VAL A 176 63.65 -36.15 -13.70
N GLY A 177 63.71 -37.48 -13.84
CA GLY A 177 64.79 -38.33 -13.35
C GLY A 177 65.81 -38.68 -14.44
N GLY A 178 66.58 -39.75 -14.21
CA GLY A 178 67.50 -40.30 -15.23
C GLY A 178 66.79 -40.58 -16.55
N ASN A 179 67.40 -40.18 -17.68
CA ASN A 179 66.86 -40.27 -19.03
C ASN A 179 65.57 -39.44 -19.29
N ASN A 180 65.42 -38.29 -18.62
CA ASN A 180 64.25 -37.38 -18.74
C ASN A 180 62.89 -38.04 -18.45
N LYS A 181 62.87 -39.13 -17.68
CA LYS A 181 61.62 -39.77 -17.27
C LYS A 181 60.91 -38.92 -16.20
N PRO A 182 59.60 -38.72 -16.28
CA PRO A 182 58.86 -37.94 -15.30
C PRO A 182 58.88 -38.59 -13.92
N LEU A 183 59.07 -37.78 -12.87
CA LEU A 183 59.03 -38.22 -11.48
C LEU A 183 57.71 -37.78 -10.84
N ALA A 184 56.74 -38.68 -10.82
CA ALA A 184 55.44 -38.45 -10.20
C ALA A 184 55.49 -38.52 -8.66
N ASN A 185 54.50 -37.89 -8.02
CA ASN A 185 54.29 -37.88 -6.57
C ASN A 185 55.49 -37.33 -5.77
N GLN A 186 56.25 -36.41 -6.34
CA GLN A 186 57.34 -35.69 -5.67
C GLN A 186 56.90 -34.28 -5.30
N GLN A 187 57.32 -33.80 -4.12
CA GLN A 187 56.98 -32.46 -3.65
C GLN A 187 57.95 -31.42 -4.23
N LEU A 188 57.41 -30.41 -4.91
CA LEU A 188 58.10 -29.18 -5.31
C LEU A 188 57.61 -28.02 -4.45
N THR A 189 58.55 -27.19 -4.00
CA THR A 189 58.25 -25.96 -3.26
C THR A 189 58.43 -24.77 -4.19
N PHE A 190 57.35 -24.03 -4.45
CA PHE A 190 57.36 -22.79 -5.23
C PHE A 190 57.38 -21.60 -4.27
N THR A 191 58.43 -20.80 -4.28
CA THR A 191 58.55 -19.59 -3.48
C THR A 191 58.39 -18.36 -4.37
N ILE A 192 57.34 -17.56 -4.12
CA ILE A 192 57.05 -16.31 -4.81
C ILE A 192 56.67 -15.23 -3.79
N ASN A 193 57.25 -14.03 -3.89
CA ASN A 193 57.11 -12.98 -2.87
C ASN A 193 57.42 -13.43 -1.44
N GLN A 194 58.44 -14.28 -1.25
CA GLN A 194 58.83 -14.85 0.05
C GLN A 194 57.77 -15.76 0.71
N VAL A 195 56.71 -16.13 -0.03
CA VAL A 195 55.70 -17.10 0.39
C VAL A 195 55.92 -18.40 -0.38
N SER A 196 55.98 -19.52 0.34
CA SER A 196 56.23 -20.84 -0.22
C SER A 196 54.94 -21.65 -0.37
N TYR A 197 54.82 -22.35 -1.49
CA TYR A 197 53.69 -23.20 -1.86
C TYR A 197 54.18 -24.58 -2.26
N ASP A 198 53.81 -25.60 -1.49
CA ASP A 198 54.13 -26.98 -1.84
C ASP A 198 53.11 -27.54 -2.85
N ARG A 199 53.62 -28.21 -3.88
CA ARG A 199 52.82 -28.89 -4.90
C ARG A 199 53.43 -30.26 -5.16
N ILE A 200 52.58 -31.22 -5.47
CA ILE A 200 52.99 -32.59 -5.78
C ILE A 200 52.96 -32.75 -7.31
N THR A 201 53.98 -33.37 -7.86
CA THR A 201 54.04 -33.69 -9.29
C THR A 201 53.04 -34.76 -9.67
N ASP A 202 52.35 -34.58 -10.81
CA ASP A 202 51.42 -35.55 -11.36
C ASP A 202 52.13 -36.72 -12.08
N GLU A 203 51.38 -37.59 -12.75
CA GLU A 203 51.92 -38.74 -13.51
C GLU A 203 52.91 -38.34 -14.62
N ASN A 204 52.81 -37.11 -15.13
CA ASN A 204 53.73 -36.53 -16.11
C ASN A 204 54.91 -35.80 -15.45
N GLY A 205 55.03 -35.88 -14.13
CA GLY A 205 56.08 -35.19 -13.36
C GLY A 205 55.84 -33.69 -13.24
N GLU A 206 54.66 -33.16 -13.58
CA GLU A 206 54.37 -31.73 -13.59
C GLU A 206 53.73 -31.28 -12.27
N ALA A 207 54.19 -30.14 -11.75
CA ALA A 207 53.52 -29.43 -10.66
C ALA A 207 53.22 -27.99 -11.10
N SER A 208 52.02 -27.49 -10.79
CA SER A 208 51.56 -26.17 -11.23
C SER A 208 51.11 -25.27 -10.07
N LEU A 209 51.44 -23.99 -10.16
CA LEU A 209 51.01 -22.93 -9.26
C LEU A 209 50.14 -21.91 -10.02
N ASN A 210 48.90 -21.68 -9.56
CA ASN A 210 48.02 -20.64 -10.13
C ASN A 210 48.57 -19.23 -9.81
N ILE A 211 48.64 -18.35 -10.81
CA ILE A 211 49.20 -17.00 -10.65
C ILE A 211 48.09 -15.98 -10.37
N ASN A 212 47.96 -15.61 -9.10
CA ASN A 212 47.01 -14.62 -8.60
C ASN A 212 47.74 -13.40 -8.00
N LEU A 213 48.54 -12.71 -8.81
CA LEU A 213 49.38 -11.60 -8.36
C LEU A 213 48.90 -10.28 -8.95
N ASN A 214 49.27 -9.17 -8.31
CA ASN A 214 48.92 -7.83 -8.80
C ASN A 214 49.61 -7.56 -10.14
N PRO A 215 48.90 -6.97 -11.12
CA PRO A 215 49.42 -6.70 -12.45
C PRO A 215 50.38 -5.50 -12.47
N ASP A 216 50.99 -5.24 -13.63
CA ASP A 216 52.02 -4.23 -13.90
C ASP A 216 53.28 -4.39 -13.03
N LYS A 217 53.62 -5.64 -12.68
CA LYS A 217 54.79 -6.02 -11.87
C LYS A 217 55.44 -7.30 -12.39
N VAL A 218 56.75 -7.40 -12.14
CA VAL A 218 57.53 -8.63 -12.35
C VAL A 218 57.86 -9.24 -11.00
N TYR A 219 57.54 -10.52 -10.83
CA TYR A 219 57.79 -11.28 -9.61
C TYR A 219 58.89 -12.30 -9.84
N THR A 220 59.78 -12.45 -8.87
CA THR A 220 60.73 -13.57 -8.84
C THR A 220 60.05 -14.80 -8.26
N ILE A 221 60.17 -15.93 -8.96
CA ILE A 221 59.75 -17.23 -8.48
C ILE A 221 60.95 -18.17 -8.41
N LYS A 222 61.04 -18.93 -7.32
CA LYS A 222 62.03 -19.98 -7.13
C LYS A 222 61.30 -21.31 -6.95
N THR A 223 61.68 -22.34 -7.69
CA THR A 223 61.16 -23.70 -7.51
C THR A 223 62.28 -24.61 -6.99
N GLU A 224 62.00 -25.32 -5.92
CA GLU A 224 62.97 -26.17 -5.22
C GLU A 224 62.44 -27.60 -5.12
N HIS A 225 63.36 -28.57 -5.25
CA HIS A 225 63.14 -29.96 -4.91
C HIS A 225 64.26 -30.38 -3.96
N HIS A 226 63.94 -30.48 -2.67
CA HIS A 226 64.94 -30.72 -1.63
C HIS A 226 65.42 -32.18 -1.55
N GLY A 227 64.82 -33.10 -2.33
CA GLY A 227 65.13 -34.52 -2.30
C GLY A 227 64.62 -35.20 -1.03
N ILE A 228 63.89 -36.30 -1.17
CA ILE A 228 63.37 -37.09 -0.04
C ILE A 228 63.56 -38.58 -0.35
N GLY A 229 64.05 -39.34 0.63
CA GLY A 229 64.20 -40.79 0.53
C GLY A 229 65.17 -41.22 -0.58
N HIS A 230 64.63 -41.81 -1.64
CA HIS A 230 65.41 -42.44 -2.73
C HIS A 230 65.76 -41.47 -3.87
N TYR A 231 65.37 -40.19 -3.79
CA TYR A 231 65.60 -39.16 -4.81
C TYR A 231 66.55 -38.08 -4.29
N LYS A 232 67.51 -37.66 -5.12
CA LYS A 232 68.38 -36.53 -4.80
C LYS A 232 67.68 -35.19 -4.98
N SER A 233 68.18 -34.16 -4.30
CA SER A 233 67.77 -32.78 -4.57
C SER A 233 68.06 -32.41 -6.03
N ALA A 234 67.17 -31.60 -6.61
CA ALA A 234 67.43 -30.98 -7.89
C ALA A 234 68.13 -29.64 -7.67
N LYS A 235 68.81 -29.13 -8.71
CA LYS A 235 69.24 -27.72 -8.71
C LYS A 235 67.99 -26.83 -8.78
N ASP A 236 67.94 -25.83 -7.91
CA ASP A 236 66.86 -24.85 -7.88
C ASP A 236 66.63 -24.20 -9.25
N LEU A 237 65.37 -23.96 -9.57
CA LEU A 237 64.96 -23.26 -10.78
C LEU A 237 64.45 -21.87 -10.41
N ASP A 238 65.24 -20.84 -10.73
CA ASP A 238 64.84 -19.45 -10.59
C ASP A 238 64.18 -18.94 -11.89
N GLY A 239 63.13 -18.16 -11.75
CA GLY A 239 62.40 -17.56 -12.86
C GLY A 239 61.72 -16.24 -12.53
N TYR A 240 61.16 -15.62 -13.56
CA TYR A 240 60.43 -14.34 -13.48
C TYR A 240 59.03 -14.48 -14.06
N ILE A 241 58.04 -13.91 -13.38
CA ILE A 241 56.65 -13.85 -13.84
C ILE A 241 56.25 -12.37 -14.00
N ALA A 242 56.09 -11.93 -15.24
CA ALA A 242 55.53 -10.63 -15.57
C ALA A 242 54.00 -10.74 -15.65
N VAL A 243 53.28 -9.96 -14.83
CA VAL A 243 51.81 -9.93 -14.84
C VAL A 243 51.34 -8.64 -15.49
N ASN A 244 50.69 -8.73 -16.64
CA ASN A 244 50.28 -7.58 -17.45
C ASN A 244 48.78 -7.25 -17.30
N THR A 245 48.45 -5.96 -17.43
CA THR A 245 47.07 -5.46 -17.57
C THR A 245 46.51 -5.71 -18.98
N TYR A 246 45.21 -5.96 -19.09
CA TYR A 246 44.53 -6.07 -20.38
C TYR A 246 44.04 -4.71 -20.87
N LYS A 247 44.26 -4.39 -22.16
CA LYS A 247 43.56 -3.28 -22.81
C LYS A 247 42.09 -3.64 -23.04
N THR A 248 41.21 -2.67 -22.92
CA THR A 248 39.77 -2.83 -23.15
C THR A 248 39.28 -1.98 -24.33
N SER A 249 38.11 -2.30 -24.86
CA SER A 249 37.43 -1.54 -25.92
C SER A 249 35.92 -1.60 -25.71
N ILE A 250 35.24 -0.47 -25.95
CA ILE A 250 33.78 -0.38 -25.92
C ILE A 250 33.24 -0.18 -27.34
N ILE A 251 32.39 -1.10 -27.79
CA ILE A 251 31.78 -1.10 -29.12
C ILE A 251 30.36 -0.55 -29.00
N GLY A 252 30.07 0.53 -29.73
CA GLY A 252 28.75 1.16 -29.80
C GLY A 252 28.46 1.70 -31.21
N ASN A 253 27.18 1.90 -31.54
CA ASN A 253 26.71 2.36 -32.85
C ASN A 253 25.76 3.54 -32.72
N ASN A 254 25.59 4.35 -33.78
CA ASN A 254 24.54 5.38 -33.80
C ASN A 254 23.15 4.74 -33.68
N LEU A 255 22.21 5.45 -33.05
CA LEU A 255 20.84 4.98 -32.79
C LEU A 255 19.83 5.97 -33.37
N ASN A 256 18.85 5.48 -34.14
CA ASN A 256 17.70 6.27 -34.60
C ASN A 256 16.41 5.63 -34.08
N ILE A 257 15.62 6.35 -33.30
CA ILE A 257 14.40 5.84 -32.64
C ILE A 257 13.27 6.86 -32.65
N GLU A 258 12.05 6.38 -32.44
CA GLU A 258 10.88 7.19 -32.11
C GLU A 258 10.87 7.58 -30.62
N PHE A 259 10.18 8.67 -30.30
CA PHE A 259 10.08 9.22 -28.96
C PHE A 259 9.62 8.15 -27.96
N ARG A 260 10.43 7.93 -26.91
CA ARG A 260 10.23 6.94 -25.84
C ARG A 260 10.17 5.46 -26.26
N LYS A 261 10.59 5.08 -27.47
CA LYS A 261 10.54 3.70 -27.98
C LYS A 261 11.91 3.01 -28.13
N GLY A 262 12.96 3.38 -27.37
CA GLY A 262 14.33 2.88 -27.64
C GLY A 262 15.30 2.67 -26.46
N LYS A 263 16.34 1.86 -26.72
CA LYS A 263 17.43 1.52 -25.79
C LYS A 263 18.78 1.61 -26.50
N TYR A 264 19.76 2.26 -25.88
CA TYR A 264 21.13 2.34 -26.38
C TYR A 264 22.00 1.28 -25.71
N THR A 265 22.79 0.54 -26.48
CA THR A 265 23.58 -0.61 -25.98
C THR A 265 25.01 -0.55 -26.49
N VAL A 266 25.96 -0.87 -25.62
CA VAL A 266 27.39 -1.02 -25.96
C VAL A 266 27.95 -2.33 -25.41
N GLN A 267 29.02 -2.82 -26.01
CA GLN A 267 29.71 -4.04 -25.57
C GLN A 267 31.14 -3.73 -25.12
N LEU A 268 31.50 -4.13 -23.90
CA LEU A 268 32.85 -3.99 -23.32
C LEU A 268 33.62 -5.31 -23.44
N VAL A 269 34.76 -5.27 -24.13
CA VAL A 269 35.63 -6.43 -24.39
C VAL A 269 37.09 -6.11 -24.10
N THR A 270 37.90 -7.14 -23.85
CA THR A 270 39.37 -7.04 -23.84
C THR A 270 39.93 -6.98 -25.27
N GLU A 271 41.21 -6.65 -25.43
CA GLU A 271 41.95 -6.75 -26.70
C GLU A 271 41.93 -8.14 -27.36
N LYS A 272 41.56 -9.20 -26.61
CA LYS A 272 41.37 -10.56 -27.12
C LYS A 272 39.89 -10.89 -27.42
N ASN A 273 39.02 -9.88 -27.53
CA ASN A 273 37.56 -9.99 -27.71
C ASN A 273 36.82 -10.77 -26.61
N LYS A 274 37.44 -10.99 -25.45
CA LYS A 274 36.77 -11.61 -24.30
C LYS A 274 35.86 -10.58 -23.61
N PRO A 275 34.55 -10.86 -23.40
CA PRO A 275 33.64 -9.92 -22.74
C PRO A 275 34.01 -9.73 -21.26
N LEU A 276 33.93 -8.49 -20.77
CA LEU A 276 34.06 -8.19 -19.34
C LEU A 276 32.66 -8.21 -18.74
N ILE A 277 32.44 -9.10 -17.77
CA ILE A 277 31.12 -9.37 -17.16
C ILE A 277 31.01 -8.60 -15.85
N GLN A 278 29.85 -8.01 -15.56
CA GLN A 278 29.58 -7.22 -14.34
C GLN A 278 30.56 -6.05 -14.12
N HIS A 279 31.06 -5.45 -15.19
CA HIS A 279 31.91 -4.26 -15.11
C HIS A 279 31.08 -3.00 -15.38
N PRO A 280 31.30 -1.89 -14.65
CA PRO A 280 30.55 -0.66 -14.82
C PRO A 280 30.98 0.08 -16.09
N VAL A 281 30.01 0.38 -16.95
CA VAL A 281 30.15 1.32 -18.07
C VAL A 281 29.34 2.56 -17.76
N ILE A 282 30.01 3.71 -17.78
CA ILE A 282 29.42 5.02 -17.53
C ILE A 282 29.01 5.61 -18.87
N PHE A 283 27.71 5.68 -19.14
CA PHE A 283 27.16 6.44 -20.27
C PHE A 283 27.01 7.90 -19.86
N THR A 284 27.34 8.84 -20.73
CA THR A 284 27.07 10.27 -20.52
C THR A 284 26.30 10.81 -21.71
N VAL A 285 25.12 11.37 -21.44
CA VAL A 285 24.26 12.02 -22.43
C VAL A 285 23.70 13.29 -21.80
N ASN A 286 23.74 14.41 -22.52
CA ASN A 286 23.39 15.75 -22.00
C ASN A 286 24.11 16.14 -20.68
N GLY A 287 25.35 15.69 -20.49
CA GLY A 287 26.13 16.00 -19.29
C GLY A 287 25.75 15.20 -18.03
N VAL A 288 24.73 14.33 -18.11
CA VAL A 288 24.34 13.42 -17.02
C VAL A 288 24.97 12.05 -17.26
N SER A 289 25.56 11.48 -16.20
CA SER A 289 26.24 10.18 -16.25
C SER A 289 25.39 9.06 -15.63
N TYR A 290 25.34 7.92 -16.31
CA TYR A 290 24.61 6.72 -15.91
C TYR A 290 25.53 5.51 -15.91
N GLU A 291 25.73 4.91 -14.75
CA GLU A 291 26.49 3.67 -14.64
C GLU A 291 25.60 2.46 -14.92
N ARG A 292 26.09 1.53 -15.75
CA ARG A 292 25.40 0.27 -16.06
C ARG A 292 26.41 -0.86 -16.08
N LEU A 293 26.07 -1.95 -15.42
CA LEU A 293 26.89 -3.16 -15.42
C LEU A 293 26.71 -3.94 -16.72
N THR A 294 27.80 -4.51 -17.21
CA THR A 294 27.78 -5.42 -18.35
C THR A 294 27.17 -6.77 -17.96
N ASN A 295 26.38 -7.35 -18.86
CA ASN A 295 25.82 -8.70 -18.68
C ASN A 295 26.86 -9.81 -19.00
N LEU A 296 26.41 -11.08 -19.03
CA LEU A 296 27.26 -12.25 -19.33
C LEU A 296 27.92 -12.23 -20.71
N THR A 297 27.41 -11.41 -21.64
CA THR A 297 27.98 -11.24 -23.00
C THR A 297 28.73 -9.92 -23.15
N GLY A 298 28.97 -9.19 -22.06
CA GLY A 298 29.71 -7.93 -22.04
C GLY A 298 28.90 -6.70 -22.43
N HIS A 299 27.57 -6.80 -22.55
CA HIS A 299 26.73 -5.67 -22.96
C HIS A 299 26.21 -4.87 -21.77
N ALA A 300 26.38 -3.55 -21.84
CA ALA A 300 25.72 -2.59 -20.97
C ALA A 300 24.69 -1.80 -21.79
N SER A 301 23.55 -1.46 -21.18
CA SER A 301 22.49 -0.73 -21.89
C SER A 301 21.86 0.37 -21.06
N LEU A 302 21.50 1.47 -21.73
CA LEU A 302 20.79 2.62 -21.21
C LEU A 302 19.45 2.79 -21.95
N ASN A 303 18.34 2.89 -21.23
CA ASN A 303 17.05 3.26 -21.84
C ASN A 303 17.08 4.72 -22.27
N ILE A 304 16.57 5.03 -23.46
CA ILE A 304 16.60 6.40 -23.99
C ILE A 304 15.22 7.03 -23.81
N ASN A 305 15.15 7.97 -22.86
CA ASN A 305 14.00 8.84 -22.62
C ASN A 305 14.44 10.28 -22.89
N LEU A 306 14.79 10.56 -24.14
CA LEU A 306 15.20 11.88 -24.61
C LEU A 306 14.10 12.44 -25.52
N ASP A 307 13.97 13.76 -25.48
CA ASP A 307 13.13 14.54 -26.38
C ASP A 307 13.52 14.31 -27.86
N PRO A 308 12.64 14.57 -28.85
CA PRO A 308 13.04 14.55 -30.24
C PRO A 308 14.19 15.52 -30.53
N GLY A 309 15.23 15.00 -31.19
CA GLY A 309 16.48 15.72 -31.39
C GLY A 309 17.64 14.77 -31.64
N THR A 310 18.82 15.33 -31.86
CA THR A 310 20.07 14.58 -32.01
C THR A 310 20.99 14.87 -30.85
N TYR A 311 21.39 13.83 -30.13
CA TYR A 311 22.20 13.88 -28.92
C TYR A 311 23.52 13.14 -29.13
N GLN A 312 24.60 13.68 -28.57
CA GLN A 312 25.83 12.91 -28.39
C GLN A 312 25.72 12.06 -27.14
N ILE A 313 26.05 10.78 -27.27
CA ILE A 313 26.25 9.87 -26.15
C ILE A 313 27.72 9.45 -26.13
N SER A 314 28.38 9.68 -25.01
CA SER A 314 29.68 9.10 -24.72
C SER A 314 29.53 7.97 -23.73
N TYR A 315 30.49 7.06 -23.72
CA TYR A 315 30.54 5.93 -22.80
C TYR A 315 31.98 5.65 -22.40
N LYS A 316 32.20 5.35 -21.13
CA LYS A 316 33.53 5.17 -20.54
C LYS A 316 33.54 3.97 -19.59
N PHE A 317 34.59 3.17 -19.67
CA PHE A 317 35.00 2.20 -18.68
C PHE A 317 36.27 2.74 -18.03
N GLU A 318 36.24 2.93 -16.71
CA GLU A 318 37.40 3.43 -15.98
C GLU A 318 38.44 2.33 -15.76
N GLU A 319 39.69 2.73 -15.58
CA GLU A 319 40.76 1.76 -15.30
C GLU A 319 40.52 1.07 -13.96
N THR A 320 40.61 -0.25 -13.96
CA THR A 320 40.49 -1.09 -12.76
C THR A 320 41.69 -2.01 -12.62
N LEU A 321 41.84 -2.66 -11.47
CA LEU A 321 42.94 -3.59 -11.21
C LEU A 321 42.93 -4.72 -12.25
N GLY A 322 43.89 -4.69 -13.18
CA GLY A 322 44.03 -5.68 -14.26
C GLY A 322 43.51 -5.25 -15.63
N TYR A 323 42.83 -4.10 -15.74
CA TYR A 323 42.20 -3.66 -17.00
C TYR A 323 42.37 -2.16 -17.22
N LYS A 324 42.97 -1.76 -18.34
CA LYS A 324 43.05 -0.35 -18.74
C LYS A 324 41.67 0.17 -19.17
N GLY A 325 41.38 1.42 -18.85
CA GLY A 325 40.13 2.07 -19.23
C GLY A 325 39.97 2.25 -20.75
N SER A 326 38.73 2.42 -21.20
CA SER A 326 38.40 2.71 -22.60
C SER A 326 37.17 3.59 -22.70
N SER A 327 36.98 4.27 -23.84
CA SER A 327 35.86 5.16 -24.06
C SER A 327 35.48 5.25 -25.53
N GLY A 328 34.28 5.74 -25.81
CA GLY A 328 33.85 6.11 -27.16
C GLY A 328 32.62 7.00 -27.13
N ASP A 329 32.25 7.52 -28.30
CA ASP A 329 31.14 8.44 -28.51
C ASP A 329 30.36 8.11 -29.80
N LYS A 330 29.05 8.36 -29.80
CA LYS A 330 28.12 8.15 -30.91
C LYS A 330 26.94 9.12 -30.84
N LEU A 331 26.07 9.06 -31.85
CA LEU A 331 24.85 9.87 -31.93
C LEU A 331 23.58 9.06 -31.67
N ILE A 332 22.64 9.67 -30.96
CA ILE A 332 21.25 9.21 -30.78
C ILE A 332 20.34 10.24 -31.45
N THR A 333 19.51 9.83 -32.41
CA THR A 333 18.47 10.66 -33.00
C THR A 333 17.10 10.15 -32.58
N VAL A 334 16.29 11.01 -31.98
CA VAL A 334 14.91 10.75 -31.57
C VAL A 334 13.96 11.54 -32.48
N LYS A 335 12.95 10.87 -33.05
CA LYS A 335 11.91 11.48 -33.91
C LYS A 335 10.56 11.57 -33.19
N THR A 336 9.67 12.45 -33.65
CA THR A 336 8.27 12.51 -33.20
C THR A 336 7.47 11.29 -33.66
N ASN A 337 6.44 10.93 -32.89
CA ASN A 337 5.47 9.89 -33.24
C ASN A 337 4.34 10.49 -34.10
N GLU A 338 3.96 9.82 -35.18
CA GLU A 338 2.81 10.25 -36.02
C GLU A 338 1.48 9.82 -35.37
N VAL A 339 0.47 10.69 -35.36
CA VAL A 339 -0.85 10.44 -34.74
C VAL A 339 -2.01 10.87 -35.64
N ASN A 340 -3.24 10.46 -35.30
CA ASN A 340 -4.48 10.82 -35.99
C ASN A 340 -5.54 11.31 -35.00
N LEU A 341 -6.13 12.48 -35.26
CA LEU A 341 -7.15 13.13 -34.44
C LEU A 341 -8.49 13.19 -35.18
N SER A 342 -9.61 12.87 -34.51
CA SER A 342 -10.96 12.87 -35.12
C SER A 342 -12.07 13.34 -34.16
N GLY A 343 -13.18 13.87 -34.70
CA GLY A 343 -14.33 14.42 -33.97
C GLY A 343 -15.52 14.75 -34.91
N GLU A 344 -16.74 14.87 -34.35
CA GLU A 344 -18.00 15.00 -35.11
C GLU A 344 -18.82 16.25 -34.73
N ASP A 345 -19.61 16.79 -35.66
CA ASP A 345 -20.51 17.93 -35.39
C ASP A 345 -21.65 17.54 -34.44
N MET A 346 -22.12 18.49 -33.62
CA MET A 346 -23.03 18.22 -32.49
C MET A 346 -24.12 19.29 -32.31
N GLU A 347 -25.35 18.88 -31.97
CA GLU A 347 -26.48 19.76 -31.64
C GLU A 347 -27.02 19.41 -30.23
N ILE A 348 -27.12 20.41 -29.33
CA ILE A 348 -27.49 20.23 -27.91
C ILE A 348 -28.55 21.24 -27.50
N GLY A 349 -29.44 20.87 -26.58
CA GLY A 349 -30.40 21.79 -25.97
C GLY A 349 -29.87 22.50 -24.72
N TYR A 350 -30.17 23.79 -24.56
CA TYR A 350 -29.69 24.62 -23.44
C TYR A 350 -30.02 24.02 -22.06
N GLY A 351 -28.99 23.91 -21.21
CA GLY A 351 -29.09 23.32 -19.87
C GLY A 351 -28.98 21.79 -19.82
N GLY A 352 -28.84 21.11 -20.97
CA GLY A 352 -28.35 19.73 -21.03
C GLY A 352 -26.82 19.74 -20.98
N TYR A 353 -26.21 19.23 -19.92
CA TYR A 353 -24.76 19.04 -19.86
C TYR A 353 -24.39 17.89 -20.80
N GLU A 354 -24.01 18.19 -22.03
CA GLU A 354 -23.52 17.18 -22.99
C GLU A 354 -22.03 17.34 -23.27
N THR A 355 -21.40 16.21 -23.60
CA THR A 355 -19.95 16.07 -23.76
C THR A 355 -19.62 15.92 -25.24
N TYR A 356 -18.79 16.80 -25.78
CA TYR A 356 -18.18 16.64 -27.10
C TYR A 356 -16.94 15.74 -27.01
N PHE A 357 -16.82 14.79 -27.93
CA PHE A 357 -15.78 13.76 -27.92
C PHE A 357 -14.75 13.99 -29.02
N VAL A 358 -13.47 13.87 -28.67
CA VAL A 358 -12.34 13.91 -29.60
C VAL A 358 -11.50 12.67 -29.40
N THR A 359 -11.16 11.96 -30.48
CA THR A 359 -10.41 10.70 -30.40
C THR A 359 -9.01 10.86 -31.01
N LEU A 360 -7.98 10.38 -30.31
CA LEU A 360 -6.58 10.39 -30.73
C LEU A 360 -6.02 8.96 -30.81
N MET A 361 -5.36 8.63 -31.93
CA MET A 361 -4.77 7.31 -32.17
C MET A 361 -3.35 7.36 -32.73
N ASP A 362 -2.49 6.39 -32.39
CA ASP A 362 -1.21 6.04 -33.05
C ASP A 362 -1.38 4.66 -33.69
N ASP A 363 -1.29 4.55 -35.02
CA ASP A 363 -1.48 3.30 -35.78
C ASP A 363 -2.74 2.49 -35.37
N ASN A 364 -3.89 3.17 -35.25
CA ASN A 364 -5.18 2.63 -34.78
C ASN A 364 -5.20 2.13 -33.31
N LYS A 365 -4.20 2.48 -32.51
CA LYS A 365 -4.21 2.24 -31.07
C LYS A 365 -4.54 3.52 -30.31
N PRO A 366 -5.42 3.45 -29.31
CA PRO A 366 -5.74 4.62 -28.49
C PRO A 366 -4.49 5.10 -27.75
N LEU A 367 -4.32 6.41 -27.67
CA LEU A 367 -3.25 7.05 -26.91
C LEU A 367 -3.84 7.68 -25.66
N GLU A 368 -3.50 7.15 -24.49
CA GLU A 368 -3.93 7.66 -23.18
C GLU A 368 -3.00 8.75 -22.65
N GLY A 369 -3.57 9.70 -21.90
CA GLY A 369 -2.85 10.71 -21.13
C GLY A 369 -2.33 11.89 -21.96
N LEU A 370 -2.71 12.00 -23.23
CA LEU A 370 -2.25 13.07 -24.11
C LEU A 370 -3.18 14.28 -24.10
N ASN A 371 -2.62 15.48 -24.03
CA ASN A 371 -3.38 16.72 -23.97
C ASN A 371 -3.90 17.14 -25.35
N ILE A 372 -5.21 17.30 -25.44
CA ILE A 372 -5.93 17.94 -26.55
C ILE A 372 -6.36 19.34 -26.13
N LYS A 373 -5.91 20.36 -26.87
CA LYS A 373 -6.38 21.73 -26.73
C LYS A 373 -7.63 21.94 -27.58
N ASN A 374 -8.71 22.38 -26.96
CA ASN A 374 -10.01 22.60 -27.61
C ASN A 374 -10.38 24.09 -27.51
N GLU A 375 -10.38 24.79 -28.64
CA GLU A 375 -10.72 26.20 -28.73
C GLU A 375 -12.13 26.37 -29.30
N ILE A 376 -13.02 27.05 -28.56
CA ILE A 376 -14.41 27.26 -28.95
C ILE A 376 -14.58 28.72 -29.40
N TYR A 377 -15.14 28.90 -30.60
CA TYR A 377 -15.33 30.19 -31.24
C TYR A 377 -16.81 30.47 -31.46
N LYS A 378 -17.23 31.71 -31.18
CA LYS A 378 -18.55 32.27 -31.57
C LYS A 378 -18.31 33.42 -32.54
N ASN A 379 -18.91 33.36 -33.74
CA ASN A 379 -18.73 34.39 -34.78
C ASN A 379 -17.26 34.75 -35.08
N GLY A 380 -16.36 33.75 -35.02
CA GLY A 380 -14.92 33.94 -35.26
C GLY A 380 -14.13 34.48 -34.06
N GLN A 381 -14.77 34.81 -32.94
CA GLN A 381 -14.12 35.22 -31.70
C GLN A 381 -13.94 34.00 -30.79
N LEU A 382 -12.73 33.80 -30.26
CA LEU A 382 -12.47 32.78 -29.23
C LEU A 382 -13.23 33.15 -27.95
N ILE A 383 -14.06 32.23 -27.47
CA ILE A 383 -14.87 32.43 -26.25
C ILE A 383 -14.49 31.49 -25.11
N ASP A 384 -13.90 30.33 -25.42
CA ASP A 384 -13.47 29.37 -24.43
C ASP A 384 -12.28 28.54 -24.95
N THR A 385 -11.44 28.05 -24.03
CA THR A 385 -10.37 27.11 -24.35
C THR A 385 -10.30 26.06 -23.25
N GLN A 386 -10.51 24.80 -23.62
CA GLN A 386 -10.48 23.67 -22.71
C GLN A 386 -9.34 22.71 -23.06
N TYR A 387 -8.66 22.22 -22.04
CA TYR A 387 -7.55 21.28 -22.18
C TYR A 387 -8.00 19.97 -21.55
N LYS A 388 -8.03 18.91 -22.37
CA LYS A 388 -8.54 17.61 -21.97
C LYS A 388 -7.51 16.54 -22.31
N GLN A 389 -7.21 15.69 -21.35
CA GLN A 389 -6.39 14.51 -21.57
C GLN A 389 -7.25 13.42 -22.18
N THR A 390 -6.66 12.64 -23.08
CA THR A 390 -7.24 11.40 -23.57
C THR A 390 -7.24 10.36 -22.46
N GLU A 391 -8.33 9.61 -22.33
CA GLU A 391 -8.46 8.49 -21.38
C GLU A 391 -7.90 7.18 -22.00
N GLU A 392 -8.07 6.04 -21.32
CA GLU A 392 -7.59 4.72 -21.77
C GLU A 392 -8.10 4.34 -23.18
N ASP A 393 -9.27 4.86 -23.58
CA ASP A 393 -9.88 4.67 -24.89
C ASP A 393 -9.39 5.66 -25.97
N GLY A 394 -8.45 6.56 -25.62
CA GLY A 394 -7.93 7.58 -26.51
C GLY A 394 -8.90 8.76 -26.71
N ILE A 395 -9.96 8.85 -25.92
CA ILE A 395 -11.00 9.88 -26.05
C ILE A 395 -10.77 11.00 -25.04
N ALA A 396 -10.79 12.24 -25.52
CA ALA A 396 -10.84 13.46 -24.72
C ALA A 396 -12.29 14.00 -24.68
N ARG A 397 -12.81 14.21 -23.46
CA ARG A 397 -14.21 14.59 -23.18
C ARG A 397 -14.32 16.09 -22.85
N VAL A 398 -14.89 16.88 -23.76
CA VAL A 398 -15.05 18.34 -23.64
C VAL A 398 -16.46 18.68 -23.18
N ILE A 399 -16.61 19.39 -22.05
CA ILE A 399 -17.93 19.74 -21.50
C ILE A 399 -18.43 21.01 -22.18
N ILE A 400 -19.64 20.97 -22.73
CA ILE A 400 -20.24 22.12 -23.40
C ILE A 400 -21.25 22.79 -22.48
N ASN A 401 -20.96 24.04 -22.07
CA ASN A 401 -21.86 24.89 -21.29
C ASN A 401 -21.94 26.28 -21.92
N LEU A 402 -22.68 26.40 -23.03
CA LEU A 402 -22.73 27.59 -23.84
C LEU A 402 -24.18 28.09 -23.97
N GLU A 403 -24.36 29.40 -24.13
CA GLU A 403 -25.67 29.97 -24.47
C GLU A 403 -26.17 29.48 -25.83
N PRO A 404 -27.49 29.56 -26.12
CA PRO A 404 -28.01 29.22 -27.44
C PRO A 404 -27.30 29.96 -28.58
N GLY A 405 -26.96 29.24 -29.65
CA GLY A 405 -26.21 29.75 -30.79
C GLY A 405 -25.36 28.68 -31.48
N GLU A 406 -24.74 29.06 -32.60
CA GLU A 406 -23.79 28.20 -33.34
C GLU A 406 -22.35 28.57 -32.99
N TYR A 407 -21.51 27.55 -32.82
CA TYR A 407 -20.11 27.67 -32.42
C TYR A 407 -19.23 26.76 -33.28
N LYS A 408 -17.94 27.10 -33.38
CA LYS A 408 -16.90 26.22 -33.94
C LYS A 408 -15.97 25.77 -32.82
N ILE A 409 -15.73 24.47 -32.72
CA ILE A 409 -14.69 23.91 -31.86
C ILE A 409 -13.51 23.48 -32.72
N LYS A 410 -12.30 23.85 -32.31
CA LYS A 410 -11.05 23.46 -32.95
C LYS A 410 -10.21 22.68 -31.95
N SER A 411 -9.92 21.43 -32.25
CA SER A 411 -9.19 20.52 -31.37
C SER A 411 -7.80 20.23 -31.94
N SER A 412 -6.76 20.32 -31.12
CA SER A 412 -5.36 20.18 -31.54
C SER A 412 -4.55 19.35 -30.55
N VAL A 413 -3.67 18.48 -31.05
CA VAL A 413 -2.65 17.79 -30.23
C VAL A 413 -1.56 18.80 -29.88
N ILE A 414 -1.26 18.94 -28.59
CA ILE A 414 -0.25 19.90 -28.10
C ILE A 414 0.92 19.25 -27.38
N ASP A 415 0.87 17.93 -27.19
CA ASP A 415 1.90 17.22 -26.45
C ASP A 415 3.19 17.02 -27.25
N PHE A 416 4.29 17.28 -26.56
CA PHE A 416 5.62 17.23 -27.13
C PHE A 416 6.02 15.78 -27.46
N GLY A 417 6.60 15.58 -28.64
CA GLY A 417 6.98 14.24 -29.11
C GLY A 417 5.98 13.59 -30.06
N TYR A 418 4.85 14.23 -30.36
CA TYR A 418 3.83 13.75 -31.30
C TYR A 418 3.61 14.73 -32.47
N SER A 419 3.05 14.26 -33.59
CA SER A 419 2.73 15.12 -34.73
C SER A 419 1.61 16.11 -34.38
N ALA A 420 1.69 17.33 -34.93
CA ALA A 420 0.77 18.43 -34.63
C ALA A 420 -0.52 18.32 -35.46
N GLU A 421 -1.42 17.41 -35.06
CA GLU A 421 -2.73 17.22 -35.69
C GLU A 421 -3.79 18.22 -35.19
N THR A 422 -4.73 18.59 -36.06
CA THR A 422 -5.82 19.53 -35.73
C THR A 422 -7.08 19.27 -36.55
N ILE A 423 -8.24 19.34 -35.89
CA ILE A 423 -9.57 19.22 -36.49
C ILE A 423 -10.47 20.41 -36.13
N SER A 424 -11.58 20.59 -36.84
CA SER A 424 -12.61 21.57 -36.48
C SER A 424 -14.02 21.08 -36.78
N ASN A 425 -14.92 21.22 -35.80
CA ASN A 425 -16.32 20.79 -35.85
C ASN A 425 -17.29 21.92 -35.45
N THR A 426 -18.57 21.72 -35.73
CA THR A 426 -19.67 22.65 -35.41
C THR A 426 -20.43 22.21 -34.15
N LEU A 427 -20.71 23.14 -33.24
CA LEU A 427 -21.58 22.93 -32.07
C LEU A 427 -22.80 23.86 -32.16
N THR A 428 -24.01 23.32 -32.08
CA THR A 428 -25.27 24.10 -32.15
C THR A 428 -26.06 23.98 -30.85
N ILE A 429 -26.31 25.08 -30.14
CA ILE A 429 -27.08 25.11 -28.90
C ILE A 429 -28.47 25.73 -29.12
N ILE A 430 -29.55 25.03 -28.75
CA ILE A 430 -30.94 25.46 -28.98
C ILE A 430 -31.71 25.79 -27.69
N ARG A 431 -32.67 26.74 -27.75
CA ARG A 431 -33.56 27.10 -26.62
C ARG A 431 -34.57 25.99 -26.32
N GLN A 432 -34.86 25.79 -25.03
CA GLN A 432 -35.80 24.77 -24.55
C GLN A 432 -37.23 25.31 -24.32
N ASN A 433 -38.23 24.47 -24.52
CA ASN A 433 -39.63 24.77 -24.18
C ASN A 433 -39.91 24.52 -22.69
N LEU A 434 -40.89 25.24 -22.13
CA LEU A 434 -41.38 25.04 -20.77
C LEU A 434 -42.84 24.61 -20.75
N THR A 435 -43.19 23.80 -19.74
CA THR A 435 -44.56 23.59 -19.29
C THR A 435 -44.80 24.36 -17.99
N ALA A 436 -46.05 24.76 -17.76
CA ALA A 436 -46.44 25.47 -16.55
C ALA A 436 -47.77 24.93 -16.01
N GLU A 437 -47.82 24.69 -14.69
CA GLU A 437 -49.00 24.16 -14.00
C GLU A 437 -49.51 25.17 -12.97
N SER A 438 -50.80 25.48 -13.02
CA SER A 438 -51.50 26.33 -12.05
C SER A 438 -52.97 25.91 -11.94
N LYS A 439 -53.61 26.17 -10.80
CA LYS A 439 -54.99 25.73 -10.52
C LYS A 439 -55.85 26.86 -9.98
N ASP A 440 -57.15 26.77 -10.25
CA ASP A 440 -58.15 27.59 -9.56
C ASP A 440 -58.15 27.24 -8.07
N ILE A 441 -58.37 28.25 -7.21
CA ILE A 441 -58.38 28.06 -5.76
C ILE A 441 -59.67 28.64 -5.14
N ILE A 442 -60.24 27.92 -4.18
CA ILE A 442 -61.40 28.37 -3.39
C ILE A 442 -60.94 28.53 -1.94
N LEU A 443 -61.22 29.68 -1.32
CA LEU A 443 -60.73 30.05 0.00
C LEU A 443 -61.91 30.42 0.90
N ASN A 444 -61.92 29.94 2.15
CA ASN A 444 -62.86 30.38 3.18
C ASN A 444 -62.20 31.20 4.31
N ARG A 445 -60.88 31.43 4.19
CA ARG A 445 -60.06 32.22 5.10
C ARG A 445 -58.88 32.83 4.34
N LYS A 446 -58.27 33.88 4.90
CA LYS A 446 -57.09 34.55 4.33
C LYS A 446 -55.83 33.71 4.56
N GLY A 447 -54.82 33.87 3.69
CA GLY A 447 -53.46 33.41 3.95
C GLY A 447 -52.93 32.26 3.08
N SER A 448 -53.73 31.70 2.18
CA SER A 448 -53.28 30.66 1.23
C SER A 448 -52.42 31.26 0.10
N TYR A 449 -51.75 30.41 -0.69
CA TYR A 449 -50.95 30.83 -1.84
C TYR A 449 -51.60 30.42 -3.16
N PHE A 450 -51.59 31.32 -4.13
CA PHE A 450 -51.71 30.98 -5.54
C PHE A 450 -50.31 30.62 -6.08
N VAL A 451 -50.20 29.51 -6.81
CA VAL A 451 -48.92 28.92 -7.23
C VAL A 451 -48.92 28.69 -8.74
N VAL A 452 -47.82 29.09 -9.38
CA VAL A 452 -47.48 28.74 -10.76
C VAL A 452 -46.20 27.91 -10.71
N ASN A 453 -46.25 26.67 -11.18
CA ASN A 453 -45.08 25.78 -11.23
C ASN A 453 -44.51 25.74 -12.65
N LEU A 454 -43.23 26.05 -12.84
CA LEU A 454 -42.54 26.00 -14.14
C LEU A 454 -41.64 24.76 -14.24
N LYS A 455 -41.73 24.03 -15.36
CA LYS A 455 -40.89 22.86 -15.66
C LYS A 455 -40.37 22.90 -17.09
N ASN A 456 -39.19 22.33 -17.31
CA ASN A 456 -38.66 22.08 -18.65
C ASN A 456 -39.48 20.96 -19.33
N GLU A 457 -39.94 21.19 -20.56
CA GLU A 457 -40.78 20.23 -21.29
C GLU A 457 -40.03 18.93 -21.63
N ALA A 458 -38.75 19.01 -21.99
CA ALA A 458 -37.94 17.86 -22.40
C ALA A 458 -37.47 17.01 -21.22
N THR A 459 -37.07 17.64 -20.11
CA THR A 459 -36.47 16.95 -18.96
C THR A 459 -37.44 16.75 -17.79
N ASN A 460 -38.59 17.42 -17.79
CA ASN A 460 -39.56 17.49 -16.67
C ASN A 460 -38.95 18.01 -15.35
N GLN A 461 -37.77 18.66 -15.42
CA GLN A 461 -37.11 19.26 -14.27
C GLN A 461 -37.68 20.64 -13.96
N SER A 462 -37.72 20.98 -12.66
CA SER A 462 -38.17 22.28 -12.16
C SER A 462 -37.26 23.41 -12.62
N VAL A 463 -37.87 24.51 -13.05
CA VAL A 463 -37.17 25.72 -13.49
C VAL A 463 -37.07 26.69 -12.32
N ILE A 464 -35.88 26.83 -11.77
CA ILE A 464 -35.61 27.57 -10.53
C ILE A 464 -35.16 29.00 -10.83
N ASN A 465 -35.38 29.91 -9.88
CA ASN A 465 -34.91 31.31 -9.95
C ASN A 465 -35.43 32.13 -11.15
N GLU A 466 -36.52 31.71 -11.77
CA GLU A 466 -37.16 32.43 -12.88
C GLU A 466 -38.33 33.28 -12.38
N THR A 467 -38.54 34.45 -13.00
CA THR A 467 -39.57 35.41 -12.55
C THR A 467 -40.90 35.20 -13.29
N VAL A 468 -41.96 34.90 -12.56
CA VAL A 468 -43.35 34.85 -13.02
C VAL A 468 -44.10 36.09 -12.54
N ASN A 469 -44.71 36.83 -13.46
CA ASN A 469 -45.57 37.95 -13.15
C ASN A 469 -47.02 37.49 -12.98
N ILE A 470 -47.56 37.58 -11.77
CA ILE A 470 -48.93 37.15 -11.43
C ILE A 470 -49.80 38.39 -11.21
N THR A 471 -50.88 38.55 -11.97
CA THR A 471 -51.80 39.68 -11.91
C THR A 471 -53.14 39.28 -11.28
N VAL A 472 -53.53 39.96 -10.20
CA VAL A 472 -54.80 39.74 -9.49
C VAL A 472 -55.53 41.08 -9.37
N ASN A 473 -56.77 41.16 -9.86
CA ASN A 473 -57.59 42.38 -9.82
C ASN A 473 -56.88 43.63 -10.38
N GLY A 474 -56.13 43.46 -11.49
CA GLY A 474 -55.39 44.54 -12.15
C GLY A 474 -54.05 44.93 -11.53
N ILE A 475 -53.63 44.31 -10.42
CA ILE A 475 -52.32 44.54 -9.78
C ILE A 475 -51.40 43.37 -10.08
N THR A 476 -50.20 43.65 -10.59
CA THR A 476 -49.18 42.64 -10.94
C THR A 476 -48.14 42.47 -9.84
N TYR A 477 -47.82 41.22 -9.52
CA TYR A 477 -46.85 40.81 -8.52
C TYR A 477 -45.79 39.90 -9.17
N ALA A 478 -44.53 40.32 -9.18
CA ALA A 478 -43.42 39.48 -9.60
C ALA A 478 -43.08 38.46 -8.51
N ARG A 479 -42.98 37.18 -8.87
CA ARG A 479 -42.60 36.09 -7.97
C ARG A 479 -41.54 35.22 -8.63
N VAL A 480 -40.53 34.86 -7.85
CA VAL A 480 -39.42 34.02 -8.32
C VAL A 480 -39.74 32.57 -7.99
N THR A 481 -39.45 31.66 -8.92
CA THR A 481 -39.62 30.22 -8.70
C THR A 481 -38.59 29.70 -7.69
N ASP A 482 -39.05 28.89 -6.74
CA ASP A 482 -38.18 28.22 -5.77
C ASP A 482 -37.51 26.95 -6.36
N ASN A 483 -36.82 26.17 -5.53
CA ASN A 483 -36.17 24.92 -5.94
C ASN A 483 -37.13 23.86 -6.50
N ASN A 484 -38.43 23.98 -6.26
CA ASN A 484 -39.45 23.10 -6.83
C ASN A 484 -40.03 23.69 -8.13
N GLY A 485 -39.59 24.86 -8.56
CA GLY A 485 -40.13 25.58 -9.72
C GLY A 485 -41.38 26.39 -9.38
N ASP A 486 -41.71 26.61 -8.10
CA ASP A 486 -42.95 27.27 -7.70
C ASP A 486 -42.78 28.79 -7.52
N ALA A 487 -43.54 29.59 -8.26
CA ALA A 487 -43.74 31.01 -8.00
C ALA A 487 -45.02 31.22 -7.15
N LYS A 488 -44.87 31.73 -5.92
CA LYS A 488 -45.94 31.73 -4.90
C LYS A 488 -46.43 33.14 -4.54
N LEU A 489 -47.73 33.40 -4.69
CA LEU A 489 -48.39 34.65 -4.28
C LEU A 489 -49.38 34.42 -3.13
N ARG A 490 -49.14 35.02 -1.96
CA ARG A 490 -50.05 34.94 -0.80
C ARG A 490 -51.32 35.74 -1.04
N ILE A 491 -52.49 35.14 -0.79
CA ILE A 491 -53.81 35.70 -1.06
C ILE A 491 -54.49 36.12 0.25
N ASN A 492 -54.74 37.43 0.39
CA ASN A 492 -55.37 38.06 1.56
C ASN A 492 -56.57 38.95 1.15
N LEU A 493 -57.31 38.52 0.14
CA LEU A 493 -58.45 39.25 -0.41
C LEU A 493 -59.72 39.07 0.46
N ASP A 494 -60.65 40.00 0.33
CA ASP A 494 -61.99 39.90 0.92
C ASP A 494 -62.87 38.93 0.11
N PRO A 495 -64.05 38.50 0.63
CA PRO A 495 -64.96 37.64 -0.12
C PRO A 495 -65.33 38.19 -1.51
N GLY A 496 -65.16 37.35 -2.55
CA GLY A 496 -65.33 37.72 -3.95
C GLY A 496 -64.76 36.69 -4.92
N LYS A 497 -65.11 36.83 -6.21
CA LYS A 497 -64.53 36.04 -7.31
C LYS A 497 -63.53 36.92 -8.06
N TYR A 498 -62.28 36.49 -8.16
CA TYR A 498 -61.18 37.22 -8.77
C TYR A 498 -60.58 36.42 -9.92
N GLU A 499 -60.41 37.07 -11.07
CA GLU A 499 -59.61 36.51 -12.17
C GLU A 499 -58.13 36.77 -11.90
N VAL A 500 -57.31 35.77 -12.21
CA VAL A 500 -55.85 35.80 -12.09
C VAL A 500 -55.25 35.42 -13.42
N THR A 501 -54.31 36.22 -13.90
CA THR A 501 -53.46 35.89 -15.04
C THR A 501 -52.02 35.83 -14.62
N TRP A 502 -51.21 35.03 -15.28
CA TRP A 502 -49.79 34.96 -14.99
C TRP A 502 -48.98 34.75 -16.27
N ILE A 503 -47.79 35.34 -16.31
CA ILE A 503 -46.91 35.31 -17.48
C ILE A 503 -45.47 35.07 -17.00
N TYR A 504 -44.84 34.04 -17.56
CA TYR A 504 -43.39 33.92 -17.66
C TYR A 504 -42.95 34.42 -19.04
N SER A 505 -42.17 35.48 -19.08
CA SER A 505 -41.81 36.17 -20.33
C SER A 505 -40.69 35.48 -21.13
N GLY A 506 -40.14 34.37 -20.63
CA GLY A 506 -38.97 33.69 -21.23
C GLY A 506 -37.65 34.26 -20.72
N SER A 507 -36.57 33.50 -20.92
CA SER A 507 -35.19 33.90 -20.63
C SER A 507 -34.28 33.61 -21.83
N ASN A 508 -32.97 33.82 -21.70
CA ASN A 508 -32.01 33.48 -22.76
C ASN A 508 -32.08 31.99 -23.14
N GLY A 509 -32.38 31.13 -22.17
CA GLY A 509 -32.44 29.68 -22.33
C GLY A 509 -33.82 29.09 -22.62
N TYR A 510 -34.89 29.73 -22.12
CA TYR A 510 -36.24 29.16 -22.09
C TYR A 510 -37.27 30.03 -22.79
N LYS A 511 -38.23 29.39 -23.48
CA LYS A 511 -39.34 30.08 -24.17
C LYS A 511 -40.43 30.57 -23.18
N PRO A 512 -41.17 31.64 -23.52
CA PRO A 512 -42.26 32.16 -22.69
C PRO A 512 -43.44 31.19 -22.54
N VAL A 513 -44.14 31.28 -21.41
CA VAL A 513 -45.39 30.56 -21.15
C VAL A 513 -46.33 31.42 -20.26
N SER A 514 -47.64 31.30 -20.45
CA SER A 514 -48.64 32.08 -19.72
C SER A 514 -49.93 31.31 -19.50
N GLY A 515 -50.72 31.71 -18.50
CA GLY A 515 -52.03 31.13 -18.23
C GLY A 515 -52.94 32.01 -17.38
N SER A 516 -54.12 31.49 -17.07
CA SER A 516 -55.15 32.19 -16.29
C SER A 516 -55.91 31.22 -15.39
N ASN A 517 -56.33 31.70 -14.22
CA ASN A 517 -57.07 30.97 -13.20
C ASN A 517 -58.10 31.86 -12.48
N ILE A 518 -58.92 31.23 -11.65
CA ILE A 518 -59.91 31.89 -10.79
C ILE A 518 -59.55 31.67 -9.31
N ILE A 519 -59.60 32.76 -8.53
CA ILE A 519 -59.62 32.72 -7.06
C ILE A 519 -61.05 33.03 -6.59
N LEU A 520 -61.69 32.10 -5.92
CA LEU A 520 -62.98 32.32 -5.26
C LEU A 520 -62.77 32.41 -3.75
N ARG A 521 -63.19 33.53 -3.13
CA ARG A 521 -63.13 33.73 -1.68
C ARG A 521 -64.56 33.80 -1.12
N ASP A 522 -64.96 32.83 -0.30
CA ASP A 522 -66.30 32.71 0.29
C ASP A 522 -66.24 32.17 1.73
N ASP A 523 -66.67 32.97 2.71
CA ASP A 523 -66.64 32.63 4.16
C ASP A 523 -67.56 31.46 4.53
N ASN A 524 -68.60 31.22 3.74
CA ASN A 524 -69.58 30.18 4.00
C ASN A 524 -69.22 28.86 3.32
N TYR A 525 -68.18 28.86 2.48
CA TYR A 525 -67.72 27.64 1.82
C TYR A 525 -67.04 26.71 2.82
N LYS A 526 -67.50 25.46 2.88
CA LYS A 526 -66.85 24.42 3.66
C LYS A 526 -65.70 23.87 2.84
N LEU A 527 -64.47 24.21 3.22
CA LEU A 527 -63.31 23.62 2.55
C LEU A 527 -63.24 22.14 2.88
N GLU A 528 -63.10 21.31 1.86
CA GLU A 528 -62.76 19.90 2.05
C GLU A 528 -61.48 19.81 2.88
N THR A 529 -61.40 18.78 3.72
CA THR A 529 -60.22 18.55 4.56
C THR A 529 -59.49 17.31 4.14
N THR A 530 -58.21 17.24 4.47
CA THR A 530 -57.38 16.06 4.29
C THR A 530 -56.63 15.78 5.56
N ILE A 531 -56.60 14.52 5.97
CA ILE A 531 -55.75 14.03 7.05
C ILE A 531 -54.55 13.37 6.39
N THR A 532 -53.37 13.87 6.69
CA THR A 532 -52.11 13.26 6.28
C THR A 532 -51.38 12.74 7.50
N VAL A 533 -50.70 11.61 7.36
CA VAL A 533 -49.88 11.03 8.43
C VAL A 533 -48.44 11.01 7.92
N PRO A 534 -47.55 11.88 8.44
CA PRO A 534 -46.18 11.99 7.94
C PRO A 534 -45.36 10.72 8.14
N SER A 535 -45.62 10.00 9.24
CA SER A 535 -44.99 8.72 9.53
C SER A 535 -46.01 7.74 10.07
N THR A 536 -46.10 6.58 9.41
CA THR A 536 -46.88 5.43 9.86
C THR A 536 -46.02 4.41 10.59
N ASN A 537 -44.74 4.72 10.83
CA ASN A 537 -43.80 3.84 11.51
C ASN A 537 -43.49 4.40 12.90
N ILE A 538 -43.85 3.63 13.93
CA ILE A 538 -43.54 3.97 15.32
C ILE A 538 -42.45 3.04 15.82
N SER A 539 -41.41 3.63 16.36
CA SER A 539 -40.13 2.96 16.56
C SER A 539 -39.80 2.60 18.01
N LYS A 540 -40.50 3.21 18.97
CA LYS A 540 -40.39 2.95 20.40
C LYS A 540 -41.77 2.96 21.02
N LYS A 541 -42.08 1.98 21.85
CA LYS A 541 -43.27 1.97 22.70
C LYS A 541 -43.30 3.27 23.53
N GLY A 542 -44.38 4.02 23.45
CA GLY A 542 -44.54 5.33 24.09
C GLY A 542 -44.33 6.54 23.19
N SER A 543 -43.99 6.37 21.91
CA SER A 543 -43.88 7.48 20.94
C SER A 543 -45.26 7.96 20.45
N TYR A 544 -45.30 9.10 19.75
CA TYR A 544 -46.54 9.68 19.23
C TYR A 544 -46.74 9.35 17.74
N LEU A 545 -47.96 8.91 17.40
CA LEU A 545 -48.48 8.95 16.04
C LEU A 545 -49.00 10.37 15.78
N GLU A 546 -48.35 11.08 14.87
CA GLU A 546 -48.76 12.42 14.45
C GLU A 546 -49.63 12.36 13.19
N SER A 547 -50.64 13.20 13.14
CA SER A 547 -51.43 13.42 11.92
C SER A 547 -51.65 14.91 11.72
N ILE A 548 -51.62 15.35 10.48
CA ILE A 548 -51.78 16.74 10.09
C ILE A 548 -53.11 16.89 9.37
N LEU A 549 -53.99 17.74 9.91
CA LEU A 549 -55.24 18.14 9.27
C LEU A 549 -55.00 19.42 8.46
N LYS A 550 -55.28 19.35 7.17
CA LYS A 550 -55.18 20.48 6.25
C LYS A 550 -56.49 20.70 5.52
N ASP A 551 -56.76 21.93 5.11
CA ASP A 551 -57.83 22.21 4.15
C ASP A 551 -57.41 21.83 2.72
N SER A 552 -58.35 21.92 1.78
CA SER A 552 -58.14 21.61 0.36
C SER A 552 -57.09 22.48 -0.33
N ASN A 553 -56.65 23.58 0.31
CA ASN A 553 -55.58 24.44 -0.18
C ASN A 553 -54.24 24.18 0.53
N GLY A 554 -54.18 23.17 1.40
CA GLY A 554 -52.96 22.77 2.10
C GLY A 554 -52.62 23.57 3.36
N LEU A 555 -53.50 24.47 3.81
CA LEU A 555 -53.27 25.22 5.06
C LEU A 555 -53.62 24.35 6.28
N PRO A 556 -52.80 24.38 7.35
CA PRO A 556 -53.10 23.66 8.57
C PRO A 556 -54.39 24.17 9.23
N ILE A 557 -55.13 23.27 9.86
CA ILE A 557 -56.37 23.58 10.57
C ILE A 557 -56.12 23.41 12.07
N GLU A 558 -56.13 24.51 12.82
CA GLU A 558 -55.93 24.54 14.27
C GLU A 558 -57.24 24.36 15.03
N GLY A 559 -57.18 23.70 16.19
CA GLY A 559 -58.27 23.60 17.16
C GLY A 559 -59.36 22.58 16.82
N GLU A 560 -59.25 21.89 15.69
CA GLU A 560 -60.17 20.84 15.27
C GLU A 560 -59.82 19.46 15.86
N ILE A 561 -60.85 18.61 16.02
CA ILE A 561 -60.71 17.26 16.60
C ILE A 561 -60.47 16.21 15.50
N ILE A 562 -59.48 15.34 15.73
CA ILE A 562 -59.28 14.08 15.00
C ILE A 562 -59.54 12.89 15.94
N SER A 563 -60.43 12.00 15.53
CA SER A 563 -60.69 10.71 16.18
C SER A 563 -59.82 9.62 15.56
N TYR A 564 -59.00 8.95 16.38
CA TYR A 564 -58.15 7.81 16.02
C TYR A 564 -58.80 6.52 16.51
N PHE A 565 -59.10 5.61 15.60
CA PHE A 565 -59.63 4.28 15.90
C PHE A 565 -58.51 3.26 15.79
N VAL A 566 -58.00 2.81 16.93
CA VAL A 566 -56.89 1.83 17.03
C VAL A 566 -57.45 0.53 17.59
N SER A 567 -57.44 -0.54 16.79
CA SER A 567 -58.03 -1.84 17.16
C SER A 567 -59.47 -1.75 17.68
N GLY A 568 -60.26 -0.82 17.13
CA GLY A 568 -61.67 -0.58 17.51
C GLY A 568 -61.90 0.39 18.67
N ILE A 569 -60.85 0.86 19.36
CA ILE A 569 -60.95 1.86 20.45
C ILE A 569 -60.75 3.27 19.89
N GLU A 570 -61.62 4.22 20.24
CA GLU A 570 -61.56 5.62 19.81
C GLU A 570 -60.74 6.49 20.78
N TYR A 571 -59.80 7.28 20.24
CA TYR A 571 -59.05 8.30 20.94
C TYR A 571 -59.21 9.65 20.23
N LYS A 572 -59.57 10.71 20.95
CA LYS A 572 -59.77 12.06 20.37
C LYS A 572 -58.58 12.97 20.69
N LYS A 573 -58.04 13.65 19.68
CA LYS A 573 -56.96 14.63 19.83
C LYS A 573 -57.29 15.91 19.08
N VAL A 574 -56.85 17.02 19.65
CA VAL A 574 -57.03 18.37 19.10
C VAL A 574 -55.78 18.74 18.31
N THR A 575 -55.98 19.37 17.17
CA THR A 575 -54.92 19.90 16.30
C THR A 575 -54.34 21.19 16.86
N ASP A 576 -53.02 21.33 16.84
CA ASP A 576 -52.30 22.55 17.22
C ASP A 576 -52.28 23.60 16.08
N ALA A 577 -51.57 24.71 16.26
CA ALA A 577 -51.41 25.78 15.25
C ALA A 577 -50.82 25.29 13.92
N ASN A 578 -50.11 24.17 13.91
CA ASN A 578 -49.56 23.52 12.72
C ASN A 578 -50.51 22.46 12.14
N GLY A 579 -51.73 22.36 12.66
CA GLY A 579 -52.71 21.35 12.28
C GLY A 579 -52.37 19.95 12.78
N ILE A 580 -51.42 19.81 13.70
CA ILE A 580 -50.91 18.51 14.14
C ILE A 580 -51.70 18.03 15.36
N ALA A 581 -52.28 16.84 15.26
CA ALA A 581 -52.80 16.08 16.39
C ALA A 581 -51.87 14.91 16.70
N ARG A 582 -51.66 14.60 17.99
CA ARG A 582 -50.70 13.60 18.48
C ARG A 582 -51.35 12.54 19.37
N LEU A 583 -51.29 11.27 18.96
CA LEU A 583 -51.73 10.13 19.75
C LEU A 583 -50.52 9.33 20.28
N LYS A 584 -50.38 9.18 21.59
CA LYS A 584 -49.32 8.33 22.18
C LYS A 584 -49.62 6.85 21.96
N ILE A 585 -48.68 6.10 21.39
CA ILE A 585 -48.81 4.68 21.03
C ILE A 585 -48.11 3.78 22.04
N ASN A 586 -48.88 2.96 22.75
CA ASN A 586 -48.40 1.98 23.74
C ASN A 586 -48.73 0.54 23.32
N LEU A 587 -48.66 0.23 22.02
CA LEU A 587 -48.94 -1.09 21.45
C LEU A 587 -47.66 -1.95 21.40
N SER A 588 -47.82 -3.27 21.32
CA SER A 588 -46.73 -4.21 21.04
C SER A 588 -46.31 -4.14 19.57
N ASP A 589 -45.22 -4.83 19.21
CA ASP A 589 -44.77 -4.92 17.82
C ASP A 589 -45.82 -5.58 16.92
N GLY A 590 -46.02 -5.02 15.72
CA GLY A 590 -47.00 -5.49 14.76
C GLY A 590 -47.55 -4.40 13.85
N ASN A 591 -48.40 -4.83 12.93
CA ASN A 591 -49.09 -3.93 12.01
C ASN A 591 -50.54 -3.73 12.50
N TYR A 592 -50.92 -2.48 12.74
CA TYR A 592 -52.23 -2.10 13.23
C TYR A 592 -52.93 -1.23 12.19
N SER A 593 -54.14 -1.59 11.80
CA SER A 593 -54.98 -0.68 11.01
C SER A 593 -55.50 0.42 11.92
N VAL A 594 -55.17 1.67 11.59
CA VAL A 594 -55.62 2.86 12.33
C VAL A 594 -56.46 3.72 11.40
N LYS A 595 -57.73 3.88 11.75
CA LYS A 595 -58.63 4.79 11.02
C LYS A 595 -58.64 6.15 11.72
N LEU A 596 -58.39 7.22 10.99
CA LEU A 596 -58.46 8.60 11.48
C LEU A 596 -59.68 9.27 10.86
N LYS A 597 -60.45 10.02 11.65
CA LYS A 597 -61.62 10.76 11.19
C LYS A 597 -61.67 12.17 11.74
N HIS A 598 -62.00 13.12 10.88
CA HIS A 598 -62.43 14.46 11.23
C HIS A 598 -63.90 14.64 10.78
N ALA A 599 -64.77 14.99 11.72
CA ALA A 599 -66.19 15.23 11.45
C ALA A 599 -66.41 16.64 10.87
N PRO A 600 -67.45 16.85 10.03
CA PRO A 600 -67.66 18.14 9.39
C PRO A 600 -68.05 19.22 10.42
N THR A 601 -67.49 20.42 10.26
CA THR A 601 -67.82 21.59 11.08
C THR A 601 -68.52 22.68 10.27
N GLY A 602 -68.69 23.87 10.87
CA GLY A 602 -69.24 25.03 10.17
C GLY A 602 -68.33 25.51 9.03
N LYS A 603 -67.01 25.36 9.17
CA LYS A 603 -66.00 25.87 8.23
C LYS A 603 -65.30 24.78 7.42
N PHE A 604 -65.26 23.55 7.92
CA PHE A 604 -64.46 22.48 7.33
C PHE A 604 -65.31 21.25 7.04
N GLY A 605 -65.08 20.63 5.89
CA GLY A 605 -65.69 19.37 5.47
C GLY A 605 -65.14 18.18 6.27
N GLN A 606 -65.80 17.03 6.15
CA GLN A 606 -65.34 15.81 6.78
C GLN A 606 -64.13 15.22 6.05
N SER A 607 -63.28 14.49 6.76
CA SER A 607 -62.26 13.67 6.14
C SER A 607 -61.98 12.42 6.94
N GLU A 608 -61.66 11.34 6.24
CA GLU A 608 -61.21 10.11 6.85
C GLU A 608 -60.06 9.50 6.06
N THR A 609 -59.13 8.88 6.78
CA THR A 609 -58.07 8.08 6.19
C THR A 609 -57.84 6.85 7.03
N THR A 610 -57.41 5.77 6.42
CA THR A 610 -57.00 4.55 7.13
C THR A 610 -55.56 4.28 6.77
N ILE A 611 -54.71 4.19 7.79
CA ILE A 611 -53.30 3.89 7.64
C ILE A 611 -53.00 2.51 8.22
N LEU A 612 -51.95 1.89 7.71
CA LEU A 612 -51.30 0.77 8.39
C LEU A 612 -50.20 1.34 9.29
N LEU A 613 -50.48 1.43 10.58
CA LEU A 613 -49.49 1.78 11.60
C LEU A 613 -48.58 0.57 11.82
N ASN A 614 -47.33 0.67 11.40
CA ASN A 614 -46.32 -0.34 11.67
C ASN A 614 -45.62 0.04 12.97
N VAL A 615 -45.96 -0.67 14.05
CA VAL A 615 -45.21 -0.60 15.29
C VAL A 615 -44.08 -1.62 15.15
N ASN A 616 -42.86 -1.10 14.93
CA ASN A 616 -41.62 -1.85 14.74
C ASN A 616 -41.58 -2.89 13.60
N LYS A 617 -41.06 -2.48 12.42
CA LYS A 617 -40.36 -3.41 11.50
C LYS A 617 -39.02 -2.87 10.93
N VAL A 618 -38.93 -1.69 10.31
CA VAL A 618 -37.74 -1.35 9.49
C VAL A 618 -36.48 -0.96 10.30
N PRO A 619 -35.33 -1.65 10.10
CA PRO A 619 -33.99 -1.25 10.59
C PRO A 619 -33.52 0.10 9.99
N ASN A 620 -32.71 0.88 10.71
CA ASN A 620 -32.10 2.13 10.19
C ASN A 620 -30.58 2.13 10.14
N PHE A 621 -29.94 1.05 10.60
CA PHE A 621 -28.52 0.80 10.35
C PHE A 621 -28.26 -0.69 10.10
N ASN A 622 -27.18 -0.96 9.38
CA ASN A 622 -26.67 -2.30 9.14
C ASN A 622 -25.19 -2.36 9.50
N TYR A 623 -24.81 -3.35 10.29
CA TYR A 623 -23.43 -3.72 10.52
C TYR A 623 -23.13 -4.98 9.72
N THR A 624 -22.14 -4.92 8.84
CA THR A 624 -21.73 -6.02 7.98
C THR A 624 -20.33 -6.46 8.37
N ILE A 625 -20.16 -7.78 8.49
CA ILE A 625 -18.89 -8.48 8.61
C ILE A 625 -18.73 -9.30 7.34
N GLU A 626 -17.69 -9.01 6.55
CA GLU A 626 -17.28 -9.81 5.41
C GLU A 626 -15.97 -10.53 5.75
N LEU A 627 -16.04 -11.85 5.73
CA LEU A 627 -14.93 -12.76 5.96
C LEU A 627 -14.34 -13.18 4.61
N ILE A 628 -13.07 -12.84 4.35
CA ILE A 628 -12.39 -13.11 3.08
C ILE A 628 -11.55 -14.39 3.20
N ASN A 629 -11.92 -15.42 2.43
CA ASN A 629 -11.21 -16.71 2.42
C ASN A 629 -9.77 -16.63 1.88
N GLY A 630 -8.87 -17.41 2.51
CA GLY A 630 -7.84 -18.20 1.81
C GLY A 630 -6.40 -17.67 1.84
N ILE A 631 -5.48 -18.42 2.47
CA ILE A 631 -4.04 -18.29 2.22
C ILE A 631 -3.78 -18.56 0.74
N THR A 632 -3.34 -17.55 -0.02
CA THR A 632 -2.89 -17.74 -1.41
C THR A 632 -1.38 -18.04 -1.40
N LYS A 633 -0.99 -19.21 -1.89
CA LYS A 633 0.43 -19.52 -2.14
C LYS A 633 0.56 -20.16 -3.51
N ASN A 634 1.30 -19.50 -4.41
CA ASN A 634 1.51 -19.93 -5.79
C ASN A 634 0.19 -20.18 -6.57
N ASP A 635 -0.72 -19.20 -6.53
CA ASP A 635 -2.02 -19.22 -7.26
C ASP A 635 -2.96 -20.39 -6.92
N LYS A 636 -2.77 -21.05 -5.77
CA LYS A 636 -3.68 -22.06 -5.23
C LYS A 636 -4.41 -21.52 -3.99
N SER A 637 -5.74 -21.54 -4.03
CA SER A 637 -6.62 -21.23 -2.91
C SER A 637 -7.07 -22.53 -2.22
N ILE A 638 -7.14 -22.51 -0.89
CA ILE A 638 -7.76 -23.58 -0.09
C ILE A 638 -9.07 -23.04 0.48
N ASP A 639 -10.18 -23.70 0.16
CA ASP A 639 -11.50 -23.38 0.71
C ASP A 639 -11.63 -23.90 2.15
N PHE A 640 -12.07 -23.03 3.07
CA PHE A 640 -12.34 -23.39 4.47
C PHE A 640 -13.82 -23.76 4.68
N ILE A 641 -14.05 -24.77 5.54
CA ILE A 641 -15.38 -25.02 6.12
C ILE A 641 -15.53 -24.12 7.35
N ARG A 642 -16.64 -23.39 7.43
CA ARG A 642 -16.97 -22.58 8.60
C ARG A 642 -18.18 -23.13 9.31
N ASP A 643 -18.05 -23.37 10.61
CA ASP A 643 -19.20 -23.54 11.50
C ASP A 643 -19.55 -22.17 12.07
N ILE A 644 -20.82 -21.78 11.97
CA ILE A 644 -21.32 -20.48 12.43
C ILE A 644 -22.46 -20.73 13.40
N LYS A 645 -22.34 -20.23 14.62
CA LYS A 645 -23.34 -20.36 15.67
C LYS A 645 -23.87 -18.98 16.05
N ILE A 646 -25.18 -18.78 15.92
CA ILE A 646 -25.84 -17.52 16.26
C ILE A 646 -26.67 -17.73 17.51
N HIS A 647 -26.40 -16.91 18.52
CA HIS A 647 -27.16 -16.80 19.75
C HIS A 647 -27.94 -15.49 19.76
N ILE A 648 -29.27 -15.56 19.84
CA ILE A 648 -30.14 -14.38 19.86
C ILE A 648 -31.44 -14.67 20.62
N ASN A 649 -31.81 -13.79 21.55
CA ASN A 649 -33.00 -13.92 22.41
C ASN A 649 -33.16 -15.32 23.07
N GLY A 650 -32.05 -15.89 23.56
CA GLY A 650 -32.03 -17.23 24.18
C GLY A 650 -32.09 -18.41 23.20
N ASN A 651 -32.33 -18.17 21.91
CA ASN A 651 -32.30 -19.18 20.86
C ASN A 651 -30.88 -19.34 20.28
N SER A 652 -30.55 -20.54 19.83
CA SER A 652 -29.24 -20.87 19.25
C SER A 652 -29.42 -21.58 17.91
N TYR A 653 -28.72 -21.12 16.87
CA TYR A 653 -28.77 -21.66 15.52
C TYR A 653 -27.38 -22.03 15.05
N LEU A 654 -27.24 -23.18 14.38
CA LEU A 654 -25.96 -23.67 13.87
C LEU A 654 -26.03 -23.83 12.34
N PHE A 655 -25.09 -23.17 11.67
CA PHE A 655 -24.93 -23.16 10.22
C PHE A 655 -23.54 -23.66 9.84
N THR A 656 -23.40 -24.13 8.60
CA THR A 656 -22.10 -24.48 8.04
C THR A 656 -21.97 -24.05 6.58
N THR A 657 -20.79 -23.64 6.12
CA THR A 657 -20.57 -23.35 4.69
C THR A 657 -20.44 -24.62 3.84
N ASN A 658 -20.15 -25.78 4.47
CA ASN A 658 -20.03 -27.08 3.79
C ASN A 658 -19.96 -28.23 4.83
N SER A 659 -20.80 -29.28 4.78
CA SER A 659 -20.42 -30.61 5.31
C SER A 659 -21.46 -31.71 5.01
N PRO A 660 -21.04 -32.96 4.68
CA PRO A 660 -21.90 -34.14 4.56
C PRO A 660 -22.27 -34.81 5.91
N TYR A 661 -21.81 -34.32 7.06
CA TYR A 661 -21.93 -35.00 8.35
C TYR A 661 -22.36 -34.06 9.47
N THR A 662 -23.66 -33.75 9.59
CA THR A 662 -24.38 -33.28 10.80
C THR A 662 -25.81 -32.83 10.41
N GLN A 663 -26.72 -32.69 11.40
CA GLN A 663 -28.06 -32.10 11.21
C GLN A 663 -28.04 -30.57 10.98
N ASN A 664 -26.92 -30.00 10.54
CA ASN A 664 -26.69 -28.55 10.45
C ASN A 664 -27.32 -27.96 9.17
N THR A 665 -27.69 -26.67 9.20
CA THR A 665 -28.14 -25.98 7.98
C THR A 665 -26.93 -25.56 7.14
N VAL A 666 -26.82 -26.09 5.91
CA VAL A 666 -25.78 -25.68 4.95
C VAL A 666 -26.16 -24.35 4.31
N ILE A 667 -25.29 -23.36 4.38
CA ILE A 667 -25.46 -22.07 3.70
C ILE A 667 -25.14 -22.26 2.23
N LYS A 668 -26.12 -22.08 1.37
CA LYS A 668 -25.90 -22.13 -0.09
C LYS A 668 -25.55 -20.75 -0.64
N ASP A 669 -24.75 -20.76 -1.70
CA ASP A 669 -24.37 -19.55 -2.42
C ASP A 669 -25.61 -18.79 -2.92
N ASN A 670 -25.59 -17.48 -2.74
CA ASN A 670 -26.69 -16.55 -3.04
C ASN A 670 -28.01 -16.77 -2.29
N GLU A 671 -28.13 -17.78 -1.42
CA GLU A 671 -29.27 -17.95 -0.51
C GLU A 671 -29.06 -17.14 0.79
N ASN A 672 -30.16 -16.62 1.34
CA ASN A 672 -30.13 -15.84 2.58
C ASN A 672 -30.72 -16.63 3.74
N TYR A 673 -30.04 -16.55 4.88
CA TYR A 673 -30.46 -17.22 6.12
C TYR A 673 -30.66 -16.16 7.19
N PHE A 674 -31.92 -15.80 7.43
CA PHE A 674 -32.28 -14.73 8.35
C PHE A 674 -32.84 -15.26 9.68
N ILE A 675 -32.36 -14.68 10.78
CA ILE A 675 -32.87 -14.89 12.13
C ILE A 675 -33.30 -13.53 12.68
N SER A 676 -34.57 -13.40 13.06
CA SER A 676 -35.09 -12.17 13.65
C SER A 676 -34.48 -11.90 15.02
N TYR A 677 -34.57 -10.65 15.48
CA TYR A 677 -34.15 -10.25 16.82
C TYR A 677 -34.91 -11.00 17.95
N LEU A 678 -36.09 -11.57 17.64
CA LEU A 678 -36.85 -12.41 18.56
C LEU A 678 -36.36 -13.87 18.60
N GLY A 679 -35.39 -14.23 17.75
CA GLY A 679 -34.95 -15.61 17.58
C GLY A 679 -36.00 -16.44 16.84
N GLU A 680 -36.53 -15.91 15.73
CA GLU A 680 -37.36 -16.66 14.79
C GLU A 680 -36.62 -16.81 13.46
N LYS A 681 -36.51 -18.05 12.95
CA LYS A 681 -35.96 -18.31 11.62
C LYS A 681 -37.01 -17.94 10.57
N MET A 682 -36.69 -17.02 9.67
CA MET A 682 -37.62 -16.55 8.64
C MET A 682 -37.01 -16.68 7.25
N ASN A 683 -37.86 -16.93 6.25
CA ASN A 683 -37.45 -16.96 4.85
C ASN A 683 -37.62 -15.55 4.24
N ASN A 684 -36.55 -14.98 3.70
CA ASN A 684 -36.57 -13.79 2.82
C ASN A 684 -37.23 -12.50 3.39
N ASP A 685 -37.14 -12.21 4.70
CA ASP A 685 -37.65 -10.95 5.28
C ASP A 685 -36.52 -10.05 5.85
N PHE A 686 -35.89 -9.25 4.98
CA PHE A 686 -34.87 -8.24 5.36
C PHE A 686 -35.46 -6.96 5.95
N LYS A 687 -36.78 -6.89 6.14
CA LYS A 687 -37.46 -5.66 6.58
C LYS A 687 -37.59 -5.58 8.10
N THR A 688 -36.93 -6.46 8.85
CA THR A 688 -36.99 -6.55 10.31
C THR A 688 -35.60 -6.60 10.94
N GLN A 689 -35.49 -6.28 12.24
CA GLN A 689 -34.21 -6.38 12.97
C GLN A 689 -33.79 -7.85 13.10
N GLY A 690 -32.51 -8.14 12.95
CA GLY A 690 -32.00 -9.51 13.01
C GLY A 690 -30.66 -9.71 12.32
N ILE A 691 -30.25 -10.96 12.17
CA ILE A 691 -28.98 -11.36 11.55
C ILE A 691 -29.27 -12.09 10.25
N ASN A 692 -28.65 -11.63 9.17
CA ASN A 692 -28.64 -12.30 7.88
C ASN A 692 -27.26 -12.92 7.60
N LEU A 693 -27.24 -14.17 7.18
CA LEU A 693 -26.07 -14.84 6.63
C LEU A 693 -26.24 -15.04 5.13
N LYS A 694 -25.22 -14.68 4.35
CA LYS A 694 -25.18 -14.91 2.91
C LYS A 694 -23.76 -15.31 2.47
N LEU A 695 -23.65 -16.33 1.64
CA LEU A 695 -22.42 -16.69 0.93
C LEU A 695 -22.50 -16.08 -0.48
N GLU A 696 -21.53 -15.27 -0.88
CA GLU A 696 -21.41 -14.69 -2.22
C GLU A 696 -19.95 -14.78 -2.68
N ASN A 697 -19.68 -15.42 -3.83
CA ASN A 697 -18.32 -15.53 -4.39
C ASN A 697 -17.31 -16.06 -3.36
N GLN A 698 -17.68 -17.11 -2.61
CA GLN A 698 -16.89 -17.69 -1.51
C GLN A 698 -16.62 -16.76 -0.31
N LYS A 699 -17.19 -15.56 -0.26
CA LYS A 699 -17.11 -14.66 0.90
C LYS A 699 -18.36 -14.85 1.77
N LEU A 700 -18.14 -15.10 3.06
CA LEU A 700 -19.24 -15.16 4.01
C LEU A 700 -19.54 -13.74 4.50
N LYS A 701 -20.75 -13.29 4.23
CA LYS A 701 -21.27 -12.00 4.66
C LYS A 701 -22.29 -12.21 5.79
N ILE A 702 -21.98 -11.65 6.94
CA ILE A 702 -22.85 -11.62 8.12
C ILE A 702 -23.32 -10.18 8.28
N THR A 703 -24.63 -9.95 8.26
CA THR A 703 -25.19 -8.60 8.43
C THR A 703 -26.16 -8.57 9.59
N TYR A 704 -25.84 -7.79 10.61
CA TYR A 704 -26.79 -7.42 11.65
C TYR A 704 -27.53 -6.15 11.22
N SER A 705 -28.85 -6.23 11.14
CA SER A 705 -29.74 -5.10 10.86
C SER A 705 -30.40 -4.66 12.17
N GLY A 706 -30.11 -3.43 12.59
CA GLY A 706 -30.55 -2.86 13.87
C GLY A 706 -31.29 -1.55 13.73
N LYS A 707 -31.82 -1.05 14.85
CA LYS A 707 -32.56 0.20 14.89
C LYS A 707 -32.25 1.04 16.11
N THR A 708 -32.02 2.34 15.90
CA THR A 708 -31.90 3.35 16.96
C THR A 708 -32.90 4.49 16.79
N ASN A 709 -33.43 5.03 17.89
CA ASN A 709 -34.41 6.12 17.89
C ASN A 709 -34.00 7.30 18.75
N ASP A 710 -32.88 7.18 19.44
CA ASP A 710 -32.39 8.22 20.32
C ASP A 710 -31.51 9.20 19.53
N VAL A 711 -31.37 10.40 20.09
CA VAL A 711 -30.56 11.49 19.52
C VAL A 711 -29.11 11.06 19.31
N VAL A 712 -28.61 10.25 20.23
CA VAL A 712 -27.31 9.57 20.15
C VAL A 712 -27.49 8.17 20.68
N SER A 713 -26.93 7.19 19.97
CA SER A 713 -27.01 5.78 20.32
C SER A 713 -25.66 5.07 20.26
N GLN A 714 -25.47 4.09 21.14
CA GLN A 714 -24.30 3.19 21.12
C GLN A 714 -24.60 1.92 20.32
N PHE A 715 -23.76 1.61 19.35
CA PHE A 715 -23.64 0.27 18.77
C PHE A 715 -22.21 -0.23 18.94
N SER A 716 -22.00 -1.47 19.37
CA SER A 716 -20.65 -2.02 19.51
C SER A 716 -20.57 -3.47 19.03
N ALA A 717 -19.43 -3.81 18.43
CA ALA A 717 -19.08 -5.17 18.03
C ALA A 717 -17.76 -5.55 18.72
N ILE A 718 -17.82 -6.60 19.54
CA ILE A 718 -16.68 -7.07 20.34
C ILE A 718 -16.25 -8.44 19.82
N TYR A 719 -15.08 -8.50 19.20
CA TYR A 719 -14.48 -9.70 18.65
C TYR A 719 -13.56 -10.31 19.69
N ARG A 720 -14.00 -11.44 20.24
CA ARG A 720 -13.27 -12.13 21.29
C ARG A 720 -13.04 -13.59 20.90
N PRO A 721 -11.92 -14.15 21.35
CA PRO A 721 -11.66 -15.57 21.16
C PRO A 721 -12.75 -16.43 21.80
N THR A 722 -13.07 -17.53 21.15
CA THR A 722 -13.99 -18.55 21.64
C THR A 722 -13.53 -19.94 21.23
N THR A 723 -14.29 -20.96 21.66
CA THR A 723 -14.13 -22.33 21.18
C THR A 723 -15.49 -22.84 20.73
N VAL A 724 -15.61 -23.19 19.44
CA VAL A 724 -16.83 -23.79 18.88
C VAL A 724 -16.52 -25.22 18.48
N ASN A 725 -17.30 -26.18 18.96
CA ASN A 725 -17.16 -27.62 18.63
C ASN A 725 -15.73 -28.17 18.83
N ASN A 726 -15.01 -27.72 19.86
CA ASN A 726 -13.61 -28.07 20.16
C ASN A 726 -12.54 -27.51 19.19
N TYR A 727 -12.90 -26.57 18.31
CA TYR A 727 -11.97 -25.79 17.48
C TYR A 727 -11.87 -24.36 18.02
N LYS A 728 -10.68 -23.76 17.97
CA LYS A 728 -10.53 -22.33 18.29
C LYS A 728 -11.25 -21.51 17.22
N GLY A 729 -12.01 -20.52 17.63
CA GLY A 729 -12.74 -19.63 16.74
C GLY A 729 -12.91 -18.26 17.36
N GLU A 730 -13.68 -17.43 16.69
CA GLU A 730 -13.97 -16.06 17.09
C GLU A 730 -15.45 -15.89 17.39
N ALA A 731 -15.76 -15.07 18.40
CA ALA A 731 -17.11 -14.68 18.75
C ALA A 731 -17.24 -13.17 18.65
N VAL A 732 -18.29 -12.72 17.97
CA VAL A 732 -18.68 -11.32 17.88
C VAL A 732 -19.91 -11.11 18.75
N ASP A 733 -19.73 -10.40 19.86
CA ASP A 733 -20.83 -9.92 20.67
C ASP A 733 -21.35 -8.59 20.09
N ILE A 734 -22.63 -8.56 19.73
CA ILE A 734 -23.34 -7.38 19.23
C ILE A 734 -24.02 -6.69 20.41
N ILE A 735 -23.61 -5.46 20.68
CA ILE A 735 -24.08 -4.62 21.77
C ILE A 735 -24.86 -3.43 21.21
N LEU A 736 -26.05 -3.17 21.75
CA LEU A 736 -26.87 -2.01 21.42
C LEU A 736 -27.32 -1.36 22.72
N GLU A 737 -27.05 -0.07 22.89
CA GLU A 737 -27.35 0.66 24.14
C GLU A 737 -26.87 -0.07 25.40
N ASN A 738 -25.64 -0.58 25.36
CA ASN A 738 -25.00 -1.34 26.43
C ASN A 738 -25.68 -2.69 26.77
N GLU A 739 -26.65 -3.14 25.99
CA GLU A 739 -27.24 -4.47 26.11
C GLU A 739 -26.67 -5.41 25.04
N LYS A 740 -26.20 -6.59 25.47
CA LYS A 740 -25.80 -7.64 24.51
C LYS A 740 -27.04 -8.28 23.91
N ILE A 741 -27.26 -8.03 22.62
CA ILE A 741 -28.46 -8.47 21.90
C ILE A 741 -28.24 -9.74 21.08
N ALA A 742 -27.01 -10.01 20.65
CA ALA A 742 -26.66 -11.23 19.95
C ALA A 742 -25.17 -11.60 20.14
N THR A 743 -24.86 -12.88 19.98
CA THR A 743 -23.49 -13.39 19.85
C THR A 743 -23.40 -14.24 18.60
N ILE A 744 -22.37 -14.01 17.78
CA ILE A 744 -22.11 -14.76 16.55
C ILE A 744 -20.75 -15.42 16.69
N GLU A 745 -20.71 -16.75 16.81
CA GLU A 745 -19.47 -17.52 16.91
C GLU A 745 -19.16 -18.15 15.55
N PHE A 746 -17.90 -18.10 15.11
CA PHE A 746 -17.46 -18.76 13.89
C PHE A 746 -16.07 -19.37 14.03
N THR A 747 -15.85 -20.51 13.40
CA THR A 747 -14.56 -21.22 13.36
C THR A 747 -14.13 -21.53 11.94
N GLU A 748 -12.82 -21.60 11.70
CA GLU A 748 -12.26 -22.14 10.46
C GLU A 748 -11.83 -23.60 10.64
N ARG A 749 -12.22 -24.46 9.69
CA ARG A 749 -11.79 -25.86 9.62
C ARG A 749 -11.23 -26.20 8.24
N LEU A 750 -9.99 -26.71 8.21
CA LEU A 750 -9.34 -27.20 7.00
C LEU A 750 -9.88 -28.58 6.58
N PHE A 751 -10.06 -28.82 5.28
CA PHE A 751 -10.23 -30.17 4.74
C PHE A 751 -8.93 -30.96 4.96
N THR A 752 -8.99 -32.06 5.70
CA THR A 752 -7.92 -33.07 5.67
C THR A 752 -7.98 -33.80 4.33
N THR A 753 -7.40 -33.21 3.29
CA THR A 753 -6.98 -33.94 2.09
C THR A 753 -5.46 -33.92 2.02
N ASN A 754 -4.87 -34.98 1.44
CA ASN A 754 -3.41 -35.10 1.27
C ASN A 754 -2.77 -33.86 0.60
N SER A 755 -3.54 -33.09 -0.16
CA SER A 755 -3.20 -31.80 -0.78
C SER A 755 -2.73 -30.70 0.19
N VAL A 756 -3.17 -30.73 1.45
CA VAL A 756 -2.75 -29.76 2.47
C VAL A 756 -1.35 -30.10 2.97
N TYR A 757 -1.04 -31.39 3.18
CA TYR A 757 0.30 -31.84 3.60
C TYR A 757 1.40 -31.47 2.59
N ASP A 758 1.08 -31.53 1.30
CA ASP A 758 2.00 -31.19 0.20
C ASP A 758 2.28 -29.67 0.07
N LEU A 759 1.40 -28.79 0.58
CA LEU A 759 1.55 -27.33 0.43
C LEU A 759 2.37 -26.68 1.56
N ILE A 760 2.42 -27.30 2.74
CA ILE A 760 2.88 -26.67 3.99
C ILE A 760 3.92 -27.50 4.76
N GLY A 761 4.17 -28.76 4.41
CA GLY A 761 5.20 -29.59 5.04
C GLY A 761 4.83 -30.04 6.45
N VAL A 762 5.24 -31.25 6.81
CA VAL A 762 4.86 -31.95 8.05
C VAL A 762 5.07 -31.14 9.34
N GLY A 763 4.02 -31.09 10.18
CA GLY A 763 4.16 -31.18 11.64
C GLY A 763 3.94 -29.95 12.54
N TYR A 764 3.39 -28.82 12.07
CA TYR A 764 3.27 -27.62 12.91
C TYR A 764 1.85 -27.10 13.10
N GLN A 765 1.64 -26.57 14.31
CA GLN A 765 0.48 -25.80 14.78
C GLN A 765 0.12 -24.70 13.77
N PHE A 766 -1.16 -24.60 13.41
CA PHE A 766 -1.62 -23.60 12.44
C PHE A 766 -1.92 -22.29 13.16
N PHE A 767 -1.28 -21.21 12.71
CA PHE A 767 -1.68 -19.83 12.96
C PHE A 767 -2.03 -19.21 11.60
N SER A 768 -3.29 -18.85 11.40
CA SER A 768 -3.75 -18.07 10.25
C SER A 768 -4.23 -16.70 10.71
N PHE A 769 -4.00 -15.69 9.88
CA PHE A 769 -4.64 -14.40 10.00
C PHE A 769 -5.68 -14.32 8.89
N GLU A 770 -6.91 -13.98 9.24
CA GLU A 770 -7.97 -13.77 8.28
C GLU A 770 -8.23 -12.27 8.14
N GLN A 771 -8.26 -11.77 6.91
CA GLN A 771 -8.71 -10.41 6.67
C GLN A 771 -10.21 -10.33 6.90
N ILE A 772 -10.61 -9.41 7.78
CA ILE A 772 -12.01 -9.06 7.98
C ILE A 772 -12.26 -7.65 7.47
N ASN A 773 -13.37 -7.49 6.74
CA ASN A 773 -13.90 -6.18 6.37
C ASN A 773 -15.18 -5.95 7.15
N THR A 774 -15.19 -4.91 7.97
CA THR A 774 -16.37 -4.45 8.69
C THR A 774 -16.91 -3.18 8.04
N SER A 775 -18.22 -3.03 8.03
CA SER A 775 -18.83 -1.78 7.62
C SER A 775 -20.12 -1.51 8.38
N LEU A 776 -20.25 -0.31 8.93
CA LEU A 776 -21.52 0.18 9.45
C LEU A 776 -22.11 1.19 8.46
N LYS A 777 -23.34 0.92 8.02
CA LYS A 777 -24.14 1.84 7.21
C LYS A 777 -25.33 2.31 8.01
N MET A 778 -25.48 3.63 8.17
CA MET A 778 -26.65 4.27 8.77
C MET A 778 -27.20 5.28 7.77
N ASP A 779 -28.48 5.13 7.41
CA ASP A 779 -29.13 5.98 6.40
C ASP A 779 -28.28 6.07 5.10
N ASN A 780 -27.78 7.25 4.71
CA ASN A 780 -26.91 7.45 3.53
C ASN A 780 -25.41 7.48 3.84
N GLN A 781 -24.99 7.28 5.09
CA GLN A 781 -23.60 7.33 5.54
C GLN A 781 -23.05 5.92 5.77
N SER A 782 -21.79 5.66 5.43
CA SER A 782 -21.13 4.39 5.69
C SER A 782 -19.68 4.55 6.11
N MET A 783 -19.30 3.86 7.19
CA MET A 783 -17.90 3.71 7.62
C MET A 783 -17.42 2.29 7.34
N HIS A 784 -16.22 2.19 6.78
CA HIS A 784 -15.59 0.93 6.40
C HIS A 784 -14.27 0.77 7.14
N LYS A 785 -14.01 -0.45 7.61
CA LYS A 785 -12.76 -0.81 8.27
C LYS A 785 -12.29 -2.19 7.80
N SER A 786 -10.99 -2.32 7.60
CA SER A 786 -10.32 -3.58 7.29
C SER A 786 -9.26 -3.85 8.34
N THR A 787 -9.21 -5.09 8.84
CA THR A 787 -8.19 -5.56 9.79
C THR A 787 -8.02 -7.08 9.66
N TYR A 788 -7.23 -7.68 10.56
CA TYR A 788 -7.00 -9.11 10.61
C TYR A 788 -7.43 -9.68 11.97
N LEU A 789 -8.10 -10.84 11.96
CA LEU A 789 -8.35 -11.67 13.14
C LEU A 789 -7.39 -12.87 13.13
N ALA A 790 -6.99 -13.34 14.31
CA ALA A 790 -6.13 -14.52 14.42
C ALA A 790 -6.95 -15.80 14.63
N TYR A 791 -6.57 -16.87 13.93
CA TYR A 791 -7.16 -18.21 14.06
C TYR A 791 -6.05 -19.25 14.25
N GLY A 792 -6.35 -20.40 14.87
CA GLY A 792 -5.36 -21.47 14.95
C GLY A 792 -5.73 -22.78 15.64
N SER A 793 -4.85 -23.79 15.56
CA SER A 793 -4.98 -25.08 16.27
C SER A 793 -3.65 -25.46 16.96
N GLY A 794 -3.70 -25.77 18.26
CA GLY A 794 -2.53 -26.20 19.05
C GLY A 794 -2.58 -25.86 20.55
N GLU A 795 -1.86 -26.65 21.35
CA GLU A 795 -1.74 -26.56 22.83
C GLU A 795 -0.83 -25.41 23.35
N LEU A 796 -0.11 -24.68 22.48
CA LEU A 796 0.85 -23.63 22.90
C LEU A 796 0.29 -22.20 22.99
N TYR A 797 -1.03 -22.02 22.95
CA TYR A 797 -1.64 -20.75 23.40
C TYR A 797 -2.26 -21.00 24.77
N GLU A 798 -1.44 -20.87 25.81
CA GLU A 798 -1.96 -20.45 27.10
C GLU A 798 -2.41 -19.01 26.89
N TRP A 799 -3.70 -18.80 26.64
CA TRP A 799 -4.27 -17.47 26.79
C TRP A 799 -3.86 -16.98 28.18
N ASN A 800 -3.12 -15.88 28.23
CA ASN A 800 -3.08 -15.13 29.47
C ASN A 800 -4.54 -14.78 29.77
N GLU A 801 -5.00 -14.94 31.01
CA GLU A 801 -6.34 -14.51 31.46
C GLU A 801 -6.61 -12.99 31.26
N TYR A 802 -5.72 -12.29 30.56
CA TYR A 802 -5.60 -10.86 30.39
C TYR A 802 -5.96 -10.34 28.99
N ASP A 803 -6.07 -11.20 27.95
CA ASP A 803 -6.42 -10.78 26.57
C ASP A 803 -7.94 -10.89 26.34
N LYS A 804 -8.69 -9.80 26.60
CA LYS A 804 -10.17 -9.82 26.62
C LYS A 804 -10.85 -9.86 25.24
N TYR A 805 -10.25 -9.28 24.20
CA TYR A 805 -10.77 -9.17 22.83
C TYR A 805 -9.63 -8.82 21.84
N GLU A 806 -9.77 -9.22 20.56
CA GLU A 806 -8.81 -8.91 19.48
C GLU A 806 -9.17 -7.63 18.71
N LEU A 807 -10.47 -7.34 18.61
CA LEU A 807 -11.02 -6.14 18.01
C LEU A 807 -12.25 -5.69 18.81
N LEU A 808 -12.30 -4.40 19.14
CA LEU A 808 -13.47 -3.76 19.72
C LEU A 808 -13.80 -2.56 18.84
N GLU A 809 -14.99 -2.56 18.24
CA GLU A 809 -15.52 -1.43 17.49
C GLU A 809 -16.73 -0.86 18.23
N THR A 810 -16.69 0.43 18.54
CA THR A 810 -17.82 1.15 19.14
C THR A 810 -18.20 2.32 18.25
N TYR A 811 -19.40 2.23 17.70
CA TYR A 811 -20.01 3.26 16.87
C TYR A 811 -20.96 4.11 17.73
N ILE A 812 -20.85 5.42 17.58
CA ILE A 812 -21.75 6.41 18.15
C ILE A 812 -22.58 6.96 17.00
N LEU A 813 -23.87 6.63 17.01
CA LEU A 813 -24.82 6.99 15.98
C LEU A 813 -25.48 8.33 16.37
N GLY A 814 -24.88 9.46 15.97
CA GLY A 814 -25.34 10.81 16.33
C GLY A 814 -26.26 11.42 15.28
N LYS A 815 -27.53 11.65 15.64
CA LYS A 815 -28.54 12.25 14.74
C LYS A 815 -28.83 13.72 15.02
N SER A 816 -28.25 14.30 16.08
CA SER A 816 -28.30 15.75 16.38
C SER A 816 -27.24 16.15 17.42
N LYS A 817 -27.24 17.43 17.81
CA LYS A 817 -26.29 18.03 18.78
C LYS A 817 -26.29 17.33 20.14
N VAL A 818 -25.09 17.15 20.72
CA VAL A 818 -24.90 16.52 22.03
C VAL A 818 -24.72 17.59 23.09
N ASN A 819 -25.63 17.66 24.05
CA ASN A 819 -25.62 18.65 25.13
C ASN A 819 -25.16 18.07 26.48
N ASP A 820 -25.00 18.94 27.48
CA ASP A 820 -24.57 18.57 28.84
C ASP A 820 -25.44 17.48 29.47
N THR A 821 -26.76 17.49 29.24
CA THR A 821 -27.68 16.50 29.80
C THR A 821 -27.36 15.11 29.26
N ILE A 822 -27.10 14.98 27.96
CA ILE A 822 -26.78 13.69 27.33
C ILE A 822 -25.45 13.16 27.86
N LEU A 823 -24.40 13.99 27.88
CA LEU A 823 -23.07 13.60 28.36
C LEU A 823 -23.11 13.19 29.85
N ASN A 824 -23.73 14.01 30.71
CA ASN A 824 -23.80 13.72 32.15
C ASN A 824 -24.64 12.47 32.46
N ASN A 825 -25.69 12.19 31.68
CA ASN A 825 -26.46 10.96 31.81
C ASN A 825 -25.61 9.73 31.49
N ALA A 826 -24.83 9.78 30.40
CA ALA A 826 -23.94 8.69 30.02
C ALA A 826 -22.83 8.46 31.07
N LEU A 827 -22.22 9.53 31.58
CA LEU A 827 -21.24 9.44 32.67
C LEU A 827 -21.84 8.86 33.95
N SER A 828 -23.08 9.23 34.27
CA SER A 828 -23.81 8.68 35.42
C SER A 828 -24.10 7.18 35.26
N GLN A 829 -24.47 6.76 34.05
CA GLN A 829 -24.72 5.35 33.73
C GLN A 829 -23.44 4.50 33.83
N ARG A 830 -22.28 5.03 33.43
CA ARG A 830 -20.99 4.33 33.52
C ARG A 830 -20.68 3.82 34.93
N TYR A 831 -21.09 4.54 35.98
CA TYR A 831 -20.88 4.15 37.37
C TYR A 831 -21.63 2.88 37.79
N ASN A 832 -22.68 2.51 37.05
CA ASN A 832 -23.50 1.33 37.32
C ASN A 832 -23.02 0.09 36.53
N LEU A 833 -21.91 0.19 35.79
CA LEU A 833 -21.37 -0.91 34.98
C LEU A 833 -20.25 -1.65 35.71
N ASP A 834 -20.36 -2.97 35.70
CA ASP A 834 -19.31 -3.87 36.20
C ASP A 834 -18.05 -3.78 35.34
N ASN A 835 -16.87 -4.07 35.92
CA ASN A 835 -15.57 -4.11 35.21
C ASN A 835 -15.44 -5.33 34.27
N SER A 836 -16.31 -5.41 33.28
CA SER A 836 -16.33 -6.42 32.22
C SER A 836 -15.88 -5.82 30.87
N TYR A 837 -15.71 -6.64 29.84
CA TYR A 837 -15.44 -6.15 28.48
C TYR A 837 -16.57 -5.26 27.92
N LEU A 838 -17.80 -5.38 28.44
CA LEU A 838 -18.91 -4.47 28.10
C LEU A 838 -18.63 -3.04 28.59
N SER A 839 -17.94 -2.90 29.74
CA SER A 839 -17.55 -1.58 30.24
C SER A 839 -16.47 -0.92 29.38
N ASP A 840 -15.60 -1.70 28.73
CA ASP A 840 -14.59 -1.18 27.81
C ASP A 840 -15.27 -0.60 26.54
N ALA A 841 -16.29 -1.29 26.01
CA ALA A 841 -17.13 -0.76 24.92
C ALA A 841 -17.89 0.51 25.32
N TYR A 842 -18.37 0.58 26.56
CA TYR A 842 -19.02 1.78 27.08
C TYR A 842 -18.03 2.94 27.31
N ASP A 843 -16.79 2.67 27.71
CA ASP A 843 -15.74 3.68 27.82
C ASP A 843 -15.39 4.26 26.45
N PHE A 844 -15.35 3.44 25.39
CA PHE A 844 -15.23 3.90 24.01
C PHE A 844 -16.43 4.75 23.58
N TYR A 845 -17.64 4.38 23.99
CA TYR A 845 -18.84 5.19 23.78
C TYR A 845 -18.72 6.56 24.46
N ILE A 846 -18.25 6.63 25.70
CA ILE A 846 -18.01 7.91 26.39
C ILE A 846 -16.95 8.75 25.68
N ALA A 847 -15.85 8.15 25.20
CA ALA A 847 -14.82 8.86 24.45
C ALA A 847 -15.39 9.52 23.17
N GLY A 848 -16.14 8.76 22.37
CA GLY A 848 -16.80 9.29 21.17
C GLY A 848 -17.92 10.30 21.49
N LEU A 849 -18.70 10.06 22.54
CA LEU A 849 -19.75 10.97 23.00
C LEU A 849 -19.16 12.30 23.49
N TYR A 850 -18.02 12.26 24.18
CA TYR A 850 -17.29 13.46 24.61
C TYR A 850 -16.73 14.25 23.42
N CYS A 851 -16.21 13.58 22.40
CA CYS A 851 -15.82 14.21 21.14
C CYS A 851 -17.00 14.98 20.51
N LEU A 852 -18.18 14.34 20.42
CA LEU A 852 -19.38 15.01 19.92
C LEU A 852 -19.80 16.19 20.81
N TRP A 853 -19.87 15.99 22.12
CA TRP A 853 -20.25 17.04 23.07
C TRP A 853 -19.32 18.25 23.01
N SER A 854 -18.00 18.03 23.08
CA SER A 854 -17.00 19.11 23.08
C SER A 854 -17.04 19.91 21.78
N SER A 855 -17.25 19.22 20.65
CA SER A 855 -17.48 19.89 19.38
C SER A 855 -18.78 20.68 19.35
N THR A 856 -19.90 20.15 19.85
CA THR A 856 -21.17 20.89 19.92
C THR A 856 -20.99 22.17 20.72
N TYR A 857 -20.35 22.06 21.89
CA TYR A 857 -20.11 23.20 22.76
C TYR A 857 -19.32 24.32 22.09
N ILE A 858 -18.22 24.00 21.39
CA ILE A 858 -17.37 25.00 20.73
C ILE A 858 -18.05 25.57 19.49
N ASN A 859 -18.70 24.72 18.70
CA ASN A 859 -19.35 25.15 17.47
C ASN A 859 -20.58 26.04 17.74
N ASP A 860 -21.31 25.85 18.84
CA ASP A 860 -22.36 26.80 19.22
C ASP A 860 -21.81 28.21 19.45
N GLN A 861 -20.62 28.33 20.06
CA GLN A 861 -19.94 29.62 20.26
C GLN A 861 -19.37 30.21 18.96
N LEU A 862 -18.76 29.38 18.10
CA LEU A 862 -18.31 29.82 16.78
C LEU A 862 -19.47 30.29 15.90
N ALA A 863 -20.63 29.65 16.02
CA ALA A 863 -21.82 29.99 15.25
C ALA A 863 -22.38 31.37 15.65
N GLU A 864 -22.44 31.66 16.95
CA GLU A 864 -22.79 32.98 17.48
C GLU A 864 -21.82 34.05 16.94
N ASN A 865 -20.51 33.80 16.98
CA ASN A 865 -19.49 34.74 16.51
C ASN A 865 -19.54 35.01 15.00
N ASN A 866 -19.96 34.02 14.21
CA ASN A 866 -20.06 34.14 12.75
C ASN A 866 -21.49 34.51 12.29
N ASN A 867 -22.45 34.69 13.19
CA ASN A 867 -23.86 34.91 12.85
C ASN A 867 -24.39 33.85 11.86
N VAL A 868 -24.12 32.58 12.15
CA VAL A 868 -24.61 31.41 11.40
C VAL A 868 -25.36 30.48 12.33
N SER A 869 -26.22 29.64 11.79
CA SER A 869 -26.80 28.50 12.51
C SER A 869 -26.31 27.20 11.89
N TRP A 870 -26.18 26.15 12.70
CA TRP A 870 -25.64 24.88 12.23
C TRP A 870 -26.33 23.69 12.90
N ASP A 871 -26.39 22.57 12.18
CA ASP A 871 -26.79 21.25 12.66
C ASP A 871 -25.91 20.17 12.02
N ARG A 872 -25.93 18.95 12.57
CA ARG A 872 -25.17 17.82 12.00
C ARG A 872 -25.79 16.46 12.27
N GLU A 873 -25.52 15.55 11.35
CA GLU A 873 -25.63 14.11 11.54
C GLU A 873 -24.22 13.50 11.41
N THR A 874 -23.78 12.75 12.41
CA THR A 874 -22.39 12.28 12.52
C THR A 874 -22.32 10.88 13.11
N LEU A 875 -21.60 10.03 12.40
CA LEU A 875 -21.11 8.75 12.86
C LEU A 875 -19.71 8.92 13.46
N VAL A 876 -19.48 8.36 14.65
CA VAL A 876 -18.15 8.28 15.25
C VAL A 876 -17.83 6.82 15.50
N LEU A 877 -16.62 6.38 15.16
CA LEU A 877 -16.10 5.06 15.45
C LEU A 877 -14.90 5.19 16.37
N VAL A 878 -15.00 4.62 17.56
CA VAL A 878 -13.85 4.37 18.44
C VAL A 878 -13.54 2.90 18.38
N TYR A 879 -12.32 2.53 18.04
CA TYR A 879 -11.96 1.11 17.92
C TYR A 879 -10.54 0.82 18.40
N SER A 880 -10.31 -0.44 18.75
CA SER A 880 -8.98 -0.97 19.07
C SER A 880 -8.61 -2.10 18.13
N ASP A 881 -7.44 -2.03 17.52
CA ASP A 881 -6.82 -3.13 16.78
C ASP A 881 -5.37 -3.35 17.24
N TRP A 882 -4.63 -4.21 16.54
CA TRP A 882 -3.22 -4.52 16.84
C TRP A 882 -2.29 -3.28 16.74
N LEU A 883 -2.74 -2.19 16.12
CA LEU A 883 -2.00 -0.93 15.99
C LEU A 883 -2.35 0.10 17.08
N GLY A 884 -3.33 -0.19 17.96
CA GLY A 884 -3.73 0.68 19.06
C GLY A 884 -5.20 1.09 19.02
N ILE A 885 -5.54 2.15 19.77
CA ILE A 885 -6.90 2.70 19.86
C ILE A 885 -7.00 3.95 18.99
N LYS A 886 -8.04 4.03 18.17
CA LYS A 886 -8.29 5.11 17.21
C LYS A 886 -9.72 5.62 17.36
N LEU A 887 -9.92 6.91 17.06
CA LEU A 887 -11.22 7.57 17.00
C LEU A 887 -11.33 8.26 15.64
N ASP A 888 -12.37 7.88 14.92
CA ASP A 888 -12.64 8.23 13.55
C ASP A 888 -14.04 8.83 13.47
N THR A 889 -14.22 9.88 12.66
CA THR A 889 -15.51 10.57 12.54
C THR A 889 -15.94 10.71 11.07
N LEU A 890 -17.25 10.64 10.83
CA LEU A 890 -17.87 10.81 9.53
C LEU A 890 -19.20 11.54 9.68
N GLY A 891 -19.39 12.68 9.04
CA GLY A 891 -20.67 13.38 9.10
C GLY A 891 -20.71 14.65 8.27
N LYS A 892 -21.91 15.09 7.93
CA LYS A 892 -22.14 16.37 7.24
C LYS A 892 -22.61 17.40 8.26
N MET A 893 -22.06 18.61 8.17
CA MET A 893 -22.53 19.77 8.90
C MET A 893 -23.33 20.69 7.98
N ASP A 894 -24.61 20.85 8.29
CA ASP A 894 -25.49 21.79 7.62
C ASP A 894 -25.36 23.15 8.30
N VAL A 895 -24.95 24.17 7.55
CA VAL A 895 -24.70 25.52 8.07
C VAL A 895 -25.50 26.51 7.25
N THR A 896 -26.28 27.37 7.90
CA THR A 896 -27.08 28.42 7.26
C THR A 896 -26.70 29.78 7.83
N GLY A 897 -26.62 30.78 6.96
CA GLY A 897 -26.26 32.15 7.33
C GLY A 897 -26.43 33.08 6.13
N GLU A 898 -26.56 34.39 6.39
CA GLU A 898 -26.77 35.38 5.32
C GLU A 898 -25.48 35.74 4.56
N ASN A 899 -24.31 35.43 5.13
CA ASN A 899 -23.00 35.77 4.58
C ASN A 899 -22.18 34.51 4.29
N GLU A 900 -21.84 34.28 3.03
CA GLU A 900 -21.08 33.11 2.57
C GLU A 900 -19.67 33.04 3.18
N SER A 901 -19.01 34.18 3.41
CA SER A 901 -17.71 34.22 4.10
C SER A 901 -17.84 33.77 5.56
N ASN A 902 -18.94 34.10 6.24
CA ASN A 902 -19.17 33.66 7.61
C ASN A 902 -19.42 32.15 7.68
N ILE A 903 -20.15 31.59 6.71
CA ILE A 903 -20.36 30.13 6.60
C ILE A 903 -19.03 29.42 6.38
N LYS A 904 -18.19 29.92 5.46
CA LYS A 904 -16.85 29.36 5.18
C LYS A 904 -15.92 29.45 6.39
N ASN A 905 -15.87 30.61 7.06
CA ASN A 905 -15.08 30.81 8.27
C ASN A 905 -15.51 29.88 9.40
N PHE A 906 -16.83 29.71 9.59
CA PHE A 906 -17.37 28.79 10.58
C PHE A 906 -16.94 27.34 10.29
N ARG A 907 -17.05 26.88 9.04
CA ARG A 907 -16.67 25.50 8.66
C ARG A 907 -15.18 25.22 8.85
N ILE A 908 -14.30 26.17 8.51
CA ILE A 908 -12.84 26.03 8.70
C ILE A 908 -12.50 25.93 10.19
N ASN A 909 -13.00 26.86 11.00
CA ASN A 909 -12.73 26.87 12.44
C ASN A 909 -13.31 25.63 13.13
N SER A 910 -14.53 25.23 12.77
CA SER A 910 -15.16 24.01 13.25
C SER A 910 -14.31 22.78 12.93
N GLY A 911 -13.79 22.66 11.71
CA GLY A 911 -12.94 21.54 11.30
C GLY A 911 -11.65 21.42 12.11
N ILE A 912 -10.94 22.54 12.33
CA ILE A 912 -9.68 22.57 13.12
C ILE A 912 -9.93 22.16 14.56
N VAL A 913 -10.95 22.74 15.16
CA VAL A 913 -11.39 22.40 16.52
C VAL A 913 -11.76 20.93 16.63
N TYR A 914 -12.41 20.36 15.61
CA TYR A 914 -12.88 18.98 15.67
C TYR A 914 -11.76 17.96 15.87
N SER A 915 -10.60 18.16 15.23
CA SER A 915 -9.42 17.30 15.45
C SER A 915 -8.90 17.35 16.89
N LEU A 916 -9.04 18.49 17.56
CA LEU A 916 -8.71 18.62 18.98
C LEU A 916 -9.75 17.91 19.86
N CYS A 917 -11.03 17.94 19.48
CA CYS A 917 -12.09 17.19 20.15
C CYS A 917 -11.89 15.67 20.05
N GLU A 918 -11.43 15.17 18.90
CA GLU A 918 -11.07 13.75 18.70
C GLU A 918 -9.95 13.32 19.65
N LYS A 919 -8.87 14.11 19.71
CA LYS A 919 -7.76 13.91 20.67
C LYS A 919 -8.26 13.93 22.11
N ALA A 920 -9.08 14.92 22.47
CA ALA A 920 -9.61 15.05 23.83
C ALA A 920 -10.51 13.87 24.22
N GLY A 921 -11.31 13.36 23.28
CA GLY A 921 -12.11 12.14 23.45
C GLY A 921 -11.23 10.92 23.72
N LEU A 922 -10.18 10.70 22.94
CA LEU A 922 -9.23 9.60 23.14
C LEU A 922 -8.45 9.70 24.46
N GLN A 923 -8.06 10.91 24.88
CA GLN A 923 -7.37 11.14 26.14
C GLN A 923 -8.20 10.73 27.37
N LEU A 924 -9.54 10.63 27.27
CA LEU A 924 -10.39 10.09 28.32
C LEU A 924 -10.12 8.62 28.63
N LEU A 925 -9.57 7.88 27.67
CA LEU A 925 -9.16 6.49 27.85
C LEU A 925 -7.81 6.36 28.58
N GLY A 926 -7.21 7.48 29.01
CA GLY A 926 -5.94 7.51 29.73
C GLY A 926 -4.71 7.33 28.84
N ILE A 927 -4.86 7.58 27.54
CA ILE A 927 -3.84 7.38 26.50
C ILE A 927 -3.30 8.75 26.06
N GLU A 928 -2.00 8.85 25.78
CA GLU A 928 -1.44 10.01 25.09
C GLU A 928 -1.95 10.01 23.63
N GLY A 929 -2.78 10.98 23.28
CA GLY A 929 -3.33 11.13 21.94
C GLY A 929 -2.52 12.12 21.10
N GLU A 930 -2.17 11.72 19.89
CA GLU A 930 -1.61 12.56 18.82
C GLU A 930 -2.73 12.96 17.84
N SER A 931 -2.80 14.21 17.36
CA SER A 931 -3.73 14.57 16.28
C SER A 931 -3.00 15.29 15.17
N ALA A 932 -3.51 15.25 13.94
CA ALA A 932 -2.92 15.99 12.82
C ALA A 932 -2.79 17.49 13.14
N ALA A 933 -3.76 18.07 13.85
CA ALA A 933 -3.66 19.45 14.33
C ALA A 933 -2.53 19.66 15.35
N SER A 934 -2.27 18.69 16.23
CA SER A 934 -1.18 18.77 17.23
C SER A 934 0.19 18.63 16.56
N GLU A 935 0.34 17.74 15.59
CA GLU A 935 1.59 17.52 14.88
C GLU A 935 1.94 18.69 13.97
N ILE A 936 0.95 19.28 13.27
CA ILE A 936 1.15 20.51 12.52
C ILE A 936 1.61 21.63 13.45
N TYR A 937 1.02 21.72 14.63
CA TYR A 937 1.43 22.70 15.63
C TYR A 937 2.86 22.46 16.16
N GLU A 938 3.20 21.22 16.52
CA GLU A 938 4.55 20.85 16.96
C GLU A 938 5.58 21.12 15.87
N GLY A 939 5.25 20.81 14.61
CA GLY A 939 6.08 21.13 13.45
C GLY A 939 6.30 22.63 13.29
N ILE A 940 5.26 23.46 13.45
CA ILE A 940 5.40 24.93 13.45
C ILE A 940 6.32 25.41 14.58
N ASN A 941 6.16 24.87 15.80
CA ASN A 941 7.00 25.20 16.95
C ASN A 941 8.47 24.78 16.77
N GLU A 942 8.70 23.69 16.05
CA GLU A 942 10.03 23.22 15.64
C GLU A 942 10.62 24.04 14.47
N GLY A 943 9.90 25.06 13.97
CA GLY A 943 10.32 25.90 12.86
C GLY A 943 10.19 25.22 11.49
N LYS A 944 9.41 24.14 11.39
CA LYS A 944 9.13 23.46 10.12
C LYS A 944 8.10 24.25 9.32
N SER A 945 8.29 24.25 8.00
CA SER A 945 7.42 24.98 7.07
C SER A 945 6.01 24.37 7.01
N LEU A 946 4.99 25.22 7.01
CA LEU A 946 3.59 24.85 6.85
C LEU A 946 3.19 24.90 5.37
N VAL A 947 2.52 23.86 4.88
CA VAL A 947 1.93 23.81 3.55
C VAL A 947 0.42 23.76 3.71
N ILE A 948 -0.27 24.70 3.08
CA ILE A 948 -1.74 24.68 2.93
C ILE A 948 -1.99 24.30 1.47
N ASP A 949 -2.99 23.53 1.08
CA ASP A 949 -3.39 23.31 -0.33
C ASP A 949 -4.92 23.46 -0.42
N LYS A 950 -5.45 23.84 -1.58
CA LYS A 950 -6.89 23.77 -1.83
C LYS A 950 -7.13 22.98 -3.11
N ILE A 951 -7.92 21.91 -3.02
CA ILE A 951 -8.31 21.07 -4.15
C ILE A 951 -9.84 20.96 -4.10
N ASP A 952 -10.52 21.45 -5.13
CA ASP A 952 -11.98 21.55 -5.17
C ASP A 952 -12.56 22.26 -3.92
N ASP A 953 -13.46 21.60 -3.20
CA ASP A 953 -14.05 22.03 -1.94
C ASP A 953 -13.22 21.61 -0.72
N GLN A 954 -11.96 21.20 -0.87
CA GLN A 954 -11.12 20.75 0.23
C GLN A 954 -9.93 21.67 0.50
N VAL A 955 -9.65 21.95 1.78
CA VAL A 955 -8.44 22.64 2.25
C VAL A 955 -7.55 21.63 2.96
N ILE A 956 -6.35 21.41 2.46
CA ILE A 956 -5.34 20.53 3.03
C ILE A 956 -4.33 21.39 3.81
N ILE A 957 -3.88 20.96 4.97
CA ILE A 957 -2.85 21.61 5.78
C ILE A 957 -1.86 20.53 6.22
N LYS A 958 -0.56 20.71 6.03
CA LYS A 958 0.49 19.73 6.37
C LYS A 958 1.80 20.44 6.70
N ILE A 959 2.72 19.75 7.35
CA ILE A 959 4.11 20.19 7.45
C ILE A 959 4.86 19.81 6.17
N ALA A 960 5.75 20.67 5.69
CA ALA A 960 6.60 20.40 4.53
C ALA A 960 7.39 19.10 4.76
N ASN A 961 7.36 18.20 3.78
CA ASN A 961 7.95 16.85 3.84
C ASN A 961 7.35 15.92 4.92
N SER A 962 6.18 16.25 5.50
CA SER A 962 5.41 15.31 6.32
C SER A 962 4.40 14.54 5.45
N THR A 963 4.22 13.26 5.76
CA THR A 963 3.15 12.43 5.18
C THR A 963 1.79 12.72 5.82
N ASN A 964 1.77 13.46 6.93
CA ASN A 964 0.59 13.74 7.73
C ASN A 964 -0.06 15.06 7.28
N ARG A 965 -1.38 15.00 7.05
CA ARG A 965 -2.15 16.13 6.49
C ARG A 965 -3.54 16.22 7.10
N PHE A 966 -4.04 17.44 7.16
CA PHE A 966 -5.31 17.86 7.72
C PHE A 966 -6.19 18.37 6.58
N VAL A 967 -7.30 17.69 6.27
CA VAL A 967 -8.14 18.00 5.10
C VAL A 967 -9.54 18.44 5.55
N ILE A 968 -9.92 19.69 5.28
CA ILE A 968 -11.22 20.28 5.58
C ILE A 968 -12.06 20.32 4.32
N ASN A 969 -13.25 19.71 4.31
CA ASN A 969 -14.23 19.97 3.27
C ASN A 969 -15.02 21.26 3.57
N LEU A 970 -14.87 22.26 2.73
CA LEU A 970 -15.49 23.59 2.79
C LEU A 970 -17.00 23.59 2.57
N THR A 971 -17.56 22.51 2.00
CA THR A 971 -19.00 22.37 1.72
C THR A 971 -19.73 21.59 2.82
N SER A 972 -19.15 20.51 3.34
CA SER A 972 -19.74 19.71 4.41
C SER A 972 -19.23 20.09 5.81
N GLY A 973 -18.16 20.88 5.93
CA GLY A 973 -17.46 21.10 7.20
C GLY A 973 -16.79 19.85 7.77
N SER A 974 -16.75 18.74 7.01
CA SER A 974 -16.20 17.46 7.47
C SER A 974 -14.69 17.46 7.40
N LEU A 975 -14.05 16.85 8.41
CA LEU A 975 -12.61 16.71 8.50
C LEU A 975 -12.16 15.30 8.09
N GLY A 976 -11.09 15.21 7.30
CA GLY A 976 -10.28 14.00 7.16
C GLY A 976 -8.84 14.27 7.62
N ALA A 977 -8.42 13.69 8.74
CA ALA A 977 -7.02 13.65 9.12
C ALA A 977 -6.37 12.38 8.56
N TYR A 978 -5.25 12.51 7.85
CA TYR A 978 -4.56 11.36 7.26
C TYR A 978 -3.15 11.24 7.83
N VAL A 979 -2.86 10.09 8.42
CA VAL A 979 -1.52 9.68 8.87
C VAL A 979 -0.99 8.58 7.95
N ASN A 980 0.19 8.77 7.36
CA ASN A 980 0.90 7.79 6.49
C ASN A 980 0.07 7.14 5.36
N ILE A 981 0.16 7.70 4.14
CA ILE A 981 -0.34 7.06 2.91
C ILE A 981 0.82 6.90 1.94
N ASP A 982 1.23 5.64 1.71
CA ASP A 982 1.87 5.23 0.47
C ASP A 982 0.77 4.97 -0.57
N SER A 983 0.86 5.64 -1.73
CA SER A 983 0.12 5.43 -2.99
C SER A 983 -1.41 5.64 -3.03
N GLU A 984 -1.82 6.43 -4.02
CA GLU A 984 -3.10 6.47 -4.78
C GLU A 984 -4.39 5.93 -4.12
N LEU A 985 -5.28 6.84 -3.70
CA LEU A 985 -6.75 6.73 -3.86
C LEU A 985 -7.43 8.02 -3.35
N ILE A 986 -7.79 8.90 -4.29
CA ILE A 986 -8.80 9.94 -4.10
C ILE A 986 -10.04 9.46 -4.86
N SER A 987 -10.96 8.79 -4.17
CA SER A 987 -12.40 8.79 -4.45
C SER A 987 -13.15 7.87 -3.46
N ASP A 988 -14.18 8.43 -2.83
CA ASP A 988 -15.35 7.78 -2.23
C ASP A 988 -15.21 6.66 -1.19
N LYS A 989 -14.04 6.47 -0.58
CA LYS A 989 -13.90 5.59 0.60
C LYS A 989 -13.13 6.30 1.70
N ILE A 990 -13.88 6.82 2.67
CA ILE A 990 -13.33 7.36 3.91
C ILE A 990 -12.75 6.17 4.70
N GLN A 991 -11.49 5.85 4.44
CA GLN A 991 -10.64 5.05 5.32
C GLN A 991 -9.94 6.01 6.27
N LEU A 992 -10.46 6.08 7.50
CA LEU A 992 -9.92 6.93 8.55
C LEU A 992 -8.74 6.18 9.22
N LYS A 993 -7.59 6.85 9.29
CA LYS A 993 -6.39 6.37 9.98
C LYS A 993 -6.15 7.30 11.15
N GLY A 994 -6.74 6.96 12.28
CA GLY A 994 -6.68 7.73 13.51
C GLY A 994 -5.30 7.82 14.18
N VAL A 995 -5.35 8.48 15.33
CA VAL A 995 -4.34 8.71 16.37
C VAL A 995 -3.67 7.41 16.86
N HIS A 996 -2.34 7.42 17.09
CA HIS A 996 -1.60 6.27 17.64
C HIS A 996 -1.54 6.27 19.18
N GLY A 997 -1.70 5.08 19.77
CA GLY A 997 -1.24 4.77 21.14
C GLY A 997 -0.18 3.68 21.08
N ILE A 998 1.05 3.97 21.51
CA ILE A 998 2.22 3.07 21.46
C ILE A 998 2.07 1.92 22.48
N TYR A 999 2.09 0.67 21.96
CA TYR A 999 2.43 -0.61 22.61
C TYR A 999 1.59 -1.10 23.82
N GLY A 1000 0.87 -2.21 23.58
CA GLY A 1000 0.46 -3.18 24.59
C GLY A 1000 -0.97 -2.99 25.09
N ILE A 1001 -1.89 -3.87 24.69
CA ILE A 1001 -3.22 -4.05 25.30
C ILE A 1001 -3.01 -4.63 26.70
N ARG A 1002 -2.50 -3.82 27.63
CA ARG A 1002 -2.42 -4.17 29.05
C ARG A 1002 -2.97 -3.01 29.86
N TYR A 1003 -4.20 -3.23 30.33
CA TYR A 1003 -4.96 -2.41 31.27
C TYR A 1003 -5.37 -1.03 30.74
N LEU A 1004 -6.57 -0.94 30.17
CA LEU A 1004 -7.39 0.26 30.30
C LEU A 1004 -7.63 0.45 31.81
N LYS A 1005 -6.90 1.38 32.44
CA LYS A 1005 -7.22 1.77 33.82
C LYS A 1005 -8.37 2.78 33.74
N PRO A 1006 -9.49 2.56 34.43
CA PRO A 1006 -10.42 3.64 34.70
C PRO A 1006 -9.68 4.66 35.58
N ILE A 1007 -9.09 5.68 34.98
CA ILE A 1007 -8.85 6.93 35.69
C ILE A 1007 -10.23 7.49 36.00
N ASN A 1008 -10.36 8.29 37.07
CA ASN A 1008 -11.63 8.89 37.46
C ASN A 1008 -12.18 9.73 36.30
N LEU A 1009 -13.01 9.10 35.45
CA LEU A 1009 -13.46 9.58 34.16
C LEU A 1009 -14.18 10.90 34.30
N GLN A 1010 -14.98 11.07 35.36
CA GLN A 1010 -15.61 12.35 35.69
C GLN A 1010 -14.59 13.45 36.02
N LYS A 1011 -13.48 13.15 36.72
CA LYS A 1011 -12.42 14.14 36.96
C LYS A 1011 -11.68 14.50 35.69
N GLN A 1012 -11.40 13.52 34.82
CA GLN A 1012 -10.76 13.76 33.53
C GLN A 1012 -11.68 14.54 32.57
N VAL A 1013 -12.95 14.16 32.48
CA VAL A 1013 -13.97 14.91 31.74
C VAL A 1013 -14.06 16.32 32.30
N ASN A 1014 -14.19 16.51 33.61
CA ASN A 1014 -14.23 17.86 34.20
C ASN A 1014 -12.95 18.68 33.92
N TYR A 1015 -11.77 18.04 33.95
CA TYR A 1015 -10.50 18.67 33.59
C TYR A 1015 -10.50 19.08 32.12
N GLN A 1016 -10.85 18.17 31.21
CA GLN A 1016 -10.90 18.43 29.77
C GLN A 1016 -12.00 19.45 29.42
N MET A 1017 -13.15 19.43 30.11
CA MET A 1017 -14.20 20.44 29.99
C MET A 1017 -13.70 21.81 30.46
N THR A 1018 -12.90 21.86 31.53
CA THR A 1018 -12.31 23.11 32.02
C THR A 1018 -11.26 23.64 31.03
N VAL A 1019 -10.42 22.76 30.48
CA VAL A 1019 -9.48 23.11 29.40
C VAL A 1019 -10.24 23.67 28.19
N MET A 1020 -11.36 23.05 27.80
CA MET A 1020 -12.18 23.49 26.67
C MET A 1020 -12.98 24.77 26.93
N LYS A 1021 -13.43 25.00 28.17
CA LYS A 1021 -14.08 26.25 28.59
C LYS A 1021 -13.09 27.41 28.66
N ASN A 1022 -11.90 27.17 29.21
CA ASN A 1022 -10.82 28.15 29.22
C ASN A 1022 -10.35 28.51 27.80
N TYR A 1023 -10.36 27.53 26.87
CA TYR A 1023 -10.15 27.76 25.45
C TYR A 1023 -11.16 28.78 24.87
N LEU A 1024 -12.44 28.70 25.25
CA LEU A 1024 -13.50 29.62 24.79
C LEU A 1024 -13.50 30.99 25.49
N GLU A 1025 -13.20 31.06 26.79
CA GLU A 1025 -13.08 32.35 27.49
C GLU A 1025 -11.92 33.19 26.95
N PHE A 1026 -10.85 32.55 26.49
CA PHE A 1026 -9.75 33.20 25.78
C PHE A 1026 -10.17 33.76 24.42
N LEU A 1027 -11.15 33.13 23.73
CA LEU A 1027 -11.70 33.60 22.45
C LEU A 1027 -12.64 34.82 22.59
N ASN A 1028 -13.17 35.08 23.78
CA ASN A 1028 -14.29 36.00 24.02
C ASN A 1028 -14.00 37.53 24.12
N PRO A 1029 -12.78 38.06 24.36
CA PRO A 1029 -12.60 39.51 24.55
C PRO A 1029 -12.67 40.40 23.28
N PHE A 1030 -13.01 39.89 22.08
CA PHE A 1030 -12.77 40.61 20.81
C PHE A 1030 -14.04 40.98 20.04
N ASN A 1031 -14.89 41.74 20.74
CA ASN A 1031 -16.03 42.47 20.20
C ASN A 1031 -15.64 43.35 19.00
N GLY A 1032 -16.04 42.95 17.80
CA GLY A 1032 -16.46 43.87 16.73
C GLY A 1032 -15.40 44.41 15.75
N HIS A 1033 -14.10 44.23 15.98
CA HIS A 1033 -13.07 44.46 14.95
C HIS A 1033 -12.02 43.36 15.04
N ILE A 1034 -11.98 42.55 13.99
CA ILE A 1034 -11.31 41.27 13.94
C ILE A 1034 -9.78 41.44 14.03
N LYS A 1035 -9.21 41.18 15.21
CA LYS A 1035 -7.79 40.89 15.45
C LYS A 1035 -7.70 39.93 16.63
N MET A 1036 -7.35 38.66 16.43
CA MET A 1036 -6.82 37.90 17.56
C MET A 1036 -5.89 36.73 17.23
N ASP A 1037 -4.75 36.76 17.91
CA ASP A 1037 -3.79 35.69 18.24
C ASP A 1037 -4.50 34.44 18.77
N MET A 1038 -4.65 33.39 17.95
CA MET A 1038 -5.40 32.19 18.32
C MET A 1038 -4.61 30.93 17.98
N GLY A 1039 -4.36 30.09 18.98
CA GLY A 1039 -4.01 28.68 18.76
C GLY A 1039 -2.72 28.19 19.42
N ILE A 1040 -1.75 29.07 19.69
CA ILE A 1040 -0.36 28.63 19.91
C ILE A 1040 0.13 28.83 21.35
N ALA A 1041 -0.59 29.57 22.20
CA ALA A 1041 -0.33 29.60 23.65
C ALA A 1041 -0.81 28.32 24.38
N LEU A 1042 -1.49 27.41 23.66
CA LEU A 1042 -2.37 26.36 24.20
C LEU A 1042 -1.67 25.11 24.73
N GLU A 1043 -0.34 25.00 24.63
CA GLU A 1043 0.40 23.90 25.26
C GLU A 1043 1.02 24.26 26.62
N PHE A 1044 1.14 25.56 26.96
CA PHE A 1044 1.92 26.02 28.11
C PHE A 1044 1.12 26.40 29.36
N GLY A 1045 -0.18 26.69 29.24
CA GLY A 1045 -1.02 27.14 30.37
C GLY A 1045 -1.25 26.09 31.47
N GLY A 1046 -1.14 24.80 31.16
CA GLY A 1046 -1.41 23.71 32.10
C GLY A 1046 -0.19 23.19 32.88
N LYS A 1047 1.04 23.50 32.46
CA LYS A 1047 2.27 22.93 33.05
C LYS A 1047 3.20 23.93 33.77
N LEU A 1048 2.83 25.22 33.87
CA LEU A 1048 3.71 26.28 34.42
C LEU A 1048 3.22 27.02 35.69
N LEU A 1049 2.30 26.45 36.45
CA LEU A 1049 2.00 26.94 37.80
C LEU A 1049 2.51 25.88 38.81
N PRO A 1050 3.84 25.74 39.04
CA PRO A 1050 4.54 26.63 39.98
C PRO A 1050 6.10 26.71 39.87
N THR A 1051 6.74 26.84 38.70
CA THR A 1051 8.23 26.84 38.63
C THR A 1051 8.93 27.96 37.84
N ALA A 1052 8.23 29.03 37.46
CA ALA A 1052 8.86 30.17 36.80
C ALA A 1052 9.07 31.38 37.74
N VAL A 1053 9.96 31.24 38.72
CA VAL A 1053 10.72 32.40 39.25
C VAL A 1053 12.16 32.21 38.81
N GLY A 1054 12.53 32.89 37.73
CA GLY A 1054 13.91 33.07 37.30
C GLY A 1054 14.18 32.63 35.87
N GLY A 1055 14.38 33.61 34.99
CA GLY A 1055 15.05 33.38 33.70
C GLY A 1055 14.29 33.80 32.45
N ILE A 1056 13.62 34.96 32.47
CA ILE A 1056 13.15 35.60 31.23
C ILE A 1056 14.39 36.09 30.45
N LYS A 1057 14.71 35.43 29.33
CA LYS A 1057 15.32 36.09 28.17
C LYS A 1057 14.25 36.17 27.08
N THR A 1058 13.70 37.37 26.99
CA THR A 1058 12.81 37.89 25.95
C THR A 1058 13.33 37.55 24.55
N GLY A 1059 12.50 36.95 23.70
CA GLY A 1059 12.78 36.87 22.26
C GLY A 1059 11.99 35.82 21.45
N THR A 1060 11.54 34.72 22.04
CA THR A 1060 11.11 33.56 21.22
C THR A 1060 9.69 33.06 21.45
N ALA A 1061 9.04 33.41 22.56
CA ALA A 1061 7.67 32.90 22.86
C ALA A 1061 6.53 33.78 22.32
N GLY A 1062 6.82 35.03 21.92
CA GLY A 1062 5.80 35.98 21.43
C GLY A 1062 5.64 36.03 19.91
N GLY A 1063 6.61 35.52 19.14
CA GLY A 1063 6.62 35.61 17.68
C GLY A 1063 5.95 34.44 16.94
N VAL A 1064 5.71 33.34 17.64
CA VAL A 1064 5.08 32.13 17.05
C VAL A 1064 3.56 32.18 17.22
N VAL A 1065 3.03 32.91 18.22
CA VAL A 1065 1.61 32.86 18.58
C VAL A 1065 0.66 33.64 17.66
N ALA A 1066 1.20 34.58 16.87
CA ALA A 1066 0.43 35.49 16.03
C ALA A 1066 0.19 35.02 14.58
N GLY A 1067 0.54 33.77 14.25
CA GLY A 1067 0.85 33.36 12.88
C GLY A 1067 -0.22 32.67 12.04
N LEU A 1068 -1.49 32.57 12.46
CA LEU A 1068 -2.53 31.88 11.66
C LEU A 1068 -3.83 32.70 11.58
N TYR A 1069 -3.86 33.65 10.63
CA TYR A 1069 -5.10 34.26 10.16
C TYR A 1069 -5.40 33.74 8.75
N VAL A 1070 -6.48 32.97 8.61
CA VAL A 1070 -7.06 32.59 7.30
C VAL A 1070 -8.40 33.30 7.19
N VAL A 1071 -8.43 34.45 6.51
CA VAL A 1071 -9.69 35.15 6.21
C VAL A 1071 -10.04 34.91 4.74
N TYR A 1072 -11.10 34.15 4.51
CA TYR A 1072 -11.74 34.01 3.21
C TYR A 1072 -12.76 35.15 3.01
N ALA A 1073 -12.25 36.37 2.93
CA ALA A 1073 -13.02 37.49 2.42
C ALA A 1073 -12.64 37.66 0.94
N SER A 1074 -13.60 37.50 0.03
CA SER A 1074 -13.46 37.89 -1.39
C SER A 1074 -12.70 36.94 -2.33
N ASN A 1075 -12.77 35.61 -2.15
CA ASN A 1075 -12.08 34.62 -3.02
C ASN A 1075 -10.53 34.67 -3.04
N GLU A 1076 -9.90 35.46 -2.17
CA GLU A 1076 -8.45 35.51 -2.01
C GLU A 1076 -8.08 34.96 -0.62
N LEU A 1077 -7.11 34.04 -0.56
CA LEU A 1077 -6.54 33.56 0.71
C LEU A 1077 -5.49 34.59 1.16
N ILE A 1078 -5.85 35.46 2.10
CA ILE A 1078 -4.92 36.43 2.69
C ILE A 1078 -4.37 35.86 4.00
N VAL A 1079 -3.06 35.56 4.03
CA VAL A 1079 -2.30 35.25 5.25
C VAL A 1079 -1.51 36.52 5.62
N GLU A 1080 -1.97 37.29 6.62
CA GLU A 1080 -1.25 38.51 7.07
C GLU A 1080 -0.26 38.19 8.21
N TYR A 1081 1.05 38.31 7.94
CA TYR A 1081 2.09 38.51 8.97
C TYR A 1081 2.45 39.99 8.99
N ARG A 1082 2.11 40.73 10.04
CA ARG A 1082 2.52 42.14 10.18
C ARG A 1082 3.01 42.41 11.60
N ASP A 1083 4.32 42.28 11.82
CA ASP A 1083 4.96 42.97 12.93
C ASP A 1083 5.54 44.30 12.44
N LYS A 1084 5.24 45.40 13.15
CA LYS A 1084 5.53 46.78 12.71
C LYS A 1084 7.00 47.17 12.78
N TYR A 1085 7.90 46.22 13.05
CA TYR A 1085 9.29 46.48 13.46
C TYR A 1085 10.35 45.79 12.61
N ILE A 1086 9.98 45.13 11.50
CA ILE A 1086 10.93 44.45 10.62
C ILE A 1086 10.79 45.00 9.18
N GLU A 1087 11.92 45.42 8.58
CA GLU A 1087 11.98 45.85 7.17
C GLU A 1087 11.48 44.73 6.24
N ASP A 1088 10.72 45.07 5.18
CA ASP A 1088 10.06 44.15 4.24
C ASP A 1088 10.93 42.98 3.76
N LYS A 1089 12.24 43.19 3.64
CA LYS A 1089 13.21 42.18 3.19
C LYS A 1089 13.38 40.99 4.15
N TYR A 1090 12.90 41.11 5.40
CA TYR A 1090 12.98 40.06 6.41
C TYR A 1090 11.59 39.45 6.72
N TRP A 1091 10.57 39.78 5.92
CA TRP A 1091 9.26 39.17 6.07
C TRP A 1091 9.31 37.71 5.61
N GLN A 1092 8.78 36.79 6.41
CA GLN A 1092 8.45 35.46 5.92
C GLN A 1092 7.25 35.61 4.97
N TYR A 1093 7.53 35.66 3.68
CA TYR A 1093 6.50 35.67 2.65
C TYR A 1093 5.79 34.31 2.64
N PHE A 1094 4.55 34.26 3.11
CA PHE A 1094 3.65 33.17 2.75
C PHE A 1094 3.14 33.42 1.32
N PRO A 1095 2.99 32.39 0.48
CA PRO A 1095 2.57 32.54 -0.90
C PRO A 1095 1.27 33.35 -0.99
N ASN A 1096 1.29 34.43 -1.77
CA ASN A 1096 0.12 35.26 -2.03
C ASN A 1096 -0.80 34.51 -3.01
N ARG A 1097 -1.77 33.75 -2.47
CA ARG A 1097 -2.63 32.88 -3.28
C ARG A 1097 -3.80 33.63 -3.88
N ASN A 1098 -3.51 34.26 -5.01
CA ASN A 1098 -4.50 34.44 -6.06
C ASN A 1098 -4.47 33.28 -7.09
N THR A 1099 -3.54 32.33 -6.95
CA THR A 1099 -3.41 31.14 -7.79
C THR A 1099 -3.66 29.90 -6.95
N VAL A 1100 -4.90 29.40 -7.00
CA VAL A 1100 -5.36 28.20 -6.27
C VAL A 1100 -4.65 26.91 -6.74
N ASN A 1101 -3.94 26.95 -7.88
CA ASN A 1101 -3.14 25.86 -8.42
C ASN A 1101 -1.69 26.33 -8.62
N ALA A 1102 -0.75 25.91 -7.77
CA ALA A 1102 0.71 26.04 -8.01
C ALA A 1102 1.49 24.86 -7.40
N LYS A 1103 2.56 24.37 -8.06
CA LYS A 1103 3.51 23.41 -7.47
C LYS A 1103 4.49 24.16 -6.59
N THR A 1104 4.64 23.72 -5.35
CA THR A 1104 5.59 24.32 -4.40
C THR A 1104 6.72 23.36 -4.09
N ILE A 1105 7.97 23.78 -4.28
CA ILE A 1105 9.17 22.98 -3.98
C ILE A 1105 9.90 23.65 -2.82
N PHE A 1106 10.13 22.90 -1.74
CA PHE A 1106 10.81 23.39 -0.55
C PHE A 1106 12.27 22.98 -0.56
N THR A 1107 13.17 23.92 -0.23
CA THR A 1107 14.59 23.66 -0.04
C THR A 1107 15.09 24.31 1.24
N ILE A 1108 16.13 23.76 1.87
CA ILE A 1108 16.72 24.35 3.06
C ILE A 1108 17.90 25.22 2.62
N ASN A 1109 17.84 26.50 2.96
CA ASN A 1109 18.95 27.40 2.78
C ASN A 1109 20.13 26.94 3.65
N GLN A 1110 21.23 26.52 3.03
CA GLN A 1110 22.34 25.93 3.78
C GLN A 1110 23.10 26.95 4.64
N GLU A 1111 22.92 28.25 4.41
CA GLU A 1111 23.60 29.30 5.18
C GLU A 1111 22.82 29.71 6.44
N THR A 1112 21.48 29.73 6.40
CA THR A 1112 20.66 30.17 7.54
C THR A 1112 19.89 29.06 8.24
N GLY A 1113 19.73 27.91 7.59
CA GLY A 1113 18.91 26.80 8.10
C GLY A 1113 17.41 27.03 7.99
N TYR A 1114 16.96 28.13 7.38
CA TYR A 1114 15.55 28.39 7.08
C TYR A 1114 15.15 27.81 5.72
N THR A 1115 13.85 27.62 5.49
CA THR A 1115 13.32 27.06 4.24
C THR A 1115 13.14 28.15 3.18
N ASP A 1116 13.79 27.99 2.04
CA ASP A 1116 13.44 28.70 0.81
C ASP A 1116 12.39 27.86 0.07
N PHE A 1117 11.54 28.49 -0.74
CA PHE A 1117 10.58 27.74 -1.54
C PHE A 1117 10.41 28.32 -2.93
N VAL A 1118 10.06 27.45 -3.86
CA VAL A 1118 9.78 27.79 -5.25
C VAL A 1118 8.31 27.57 -5.51
N GLU A 1119 7.59 28.63 -5.83
CA GLU A 1119 6.17 28.59 -6.20
C GLU A 1119 6.05 28.65 -7.71
N ILE A 1120 5.50 27.61 -8.31
CA ILE A 1120 5.32 27.47 -9.75
C ILE A 1120 3.82 27.43 -10.03
N PRO A 1121 3.20 28.54 -10.46
CA PRO A 1121 1.78 28.53 -10.80
C PRO A 1121 1.50 27.43 -11.81
N TYR A 1122 0.33 26.82 -11.72
CA TYR A 1122 -0.17 26.06 -12.84
C TYR A 1122 -0.89 27.02 -13.78
N ASP A 1123 -0.61 26.93 -15.07
CA ASP A 1123 -1.41 27.61 -16.07
C ASP A 1123 -2.85 27.07 -16.03
N LYS A 1124 -3.74 27.68 -16.81
CA LYS A 1124 -5.15 27.27 -16.93
C LYS A 1124 -5.37 25.80 -17.38
N ASN A 1125 -4.29 25.06 -17.67
CA ASN A 1125 -4.28 23.67 -18.15
C ASN A 1125 -3.70 22.70 -17.12
N GLY A 1126 -3.29 23.18 -15.94
CA GLY A 1126 -2.61 22.35 -14.94
C GLY A 1126 -1.13 22.12 -15.22
N ASN A 1127 -0.51 22.82 -16.19
CA ASN A 1127 0.93 22.73 -16.45
C ASN A 1127 1.70 23.73 -15.61
N LEU A 1128 2.92 23.37 -15.22
CA LEU A 1128 3.85 24.26 -14.52
C LEU A 1128 4.19 25.50 -15.36
N ASP A 1129 3.61 26.64 -15.00
CA ASP A 1129 3.89 27.96 -15.54
C ASP A 1129 5.19 28.50 -14.93
N MET A 1130 6.29 28.06 -15.52
CA MET A 1130 7.64 28.47 -15.12
C MET A 1130 7.91 29.96 -15.38
N ASP A 1131 7.09 30.64 -16.19
CA ASP A 1131 7.29 32.05 -16.52
C ASP A 1131 6.73 32.97 -15.44
N ASN A 1132 5.71 32.52 -14.72
CA ASN A 1132 5.20 33.18 -13.52
C ASN A 1132 5.72 32.56 -12.22
N ALA A 1133 6.68 31.64 -12.31
CA ALA A 1133 7.25 30.95 -11.17
C ALA A 1133 8.26 31.81 -10.40
N ASN A 1134 8.23 31.70 -9.07
CA ASN A 1134 8.97 32.56 -8.17
C ASN A 1134 9.81 31.73 -7.20
N TYR A 1135 11.04 32.17 -6.99
CA TYR A 1135 11.88 31.71 -5.89
C TYR A 1135 11.71 32.67 -4.72
N VAL A 1136 11.31 32.15 -3.57
CA VAL A 1136 11.18 32.92 -2.33
C VAL A 1136 12.33 32.52 -1.42
N ASP A 1137 13.31 33.42 -1.35
CA ASP A 1137 14.51 33.29 -0.54
C ASP A 1137 14.21 33.72 0.91
N SER A 1138 14.59 32.88 1.88
CA SER A 1138 14.35 33.08 3.31
C SER A 1138 15.11 34.27 3.92
N ILE A 1139 16.03 34.88 3.19
CA ILE A 1139 16.88 36.00 3.62
C ILE A 1139 16.55 37.29 2.87
N THR A 1140 16.25 37.18 1.58
CA THR A 1140 16.16 38.32 0.64
C THR A 1140 14.79 38.48 -0.02
N GLY A 1141 13.87 37.53 0.16
CA GLY A 1141 12.48 37.61 -0.30
C GLY A 1141 12.24 37.06 -1.71
N ARG A 1142 11.14 37.47 -2.33
CA ARG A 1142 10.67 36.97 -3.63
C ARG A 1142 11.52 37.49 -4.78
N ARG A 1143 11.93 36.59 -5.68
CA ARG A 1143 12.52 36.90 -6.99
C ARG A 1143 12.03 35.91 -8.05
N ASP A 1144 12.19 36.29 -9.32
CA ASP A 1144 11.96 35.36 -10.43
C ASP A 1144 13.02 34.25 -10.43
N LEU A 1145 12.63 33.09 -10.94
CA LEU A 1145 13.57 32.02 -11.22
C LEU A 1145 14.45 32.39 -12.41
N THR A 1146 15.74 32.08 -12.30
CA THR A 1146 16.65 32.11 -13.45
C THR A 1146 16.27 31.03 -14.46
N ASP A 1147 16.62 31.18 -15.74
CA ASP A 1147 16.32 30.19 -16.78
C ASP A 1147 16.85 28.78 -16.44
N TYR A 1148 17.98 28.71 -15.73
CA TYR A 1148 18.55 27.46 -15.24
C TYR A 1148 17.71 26.84 -14.12
N GLU A 1149 17.26 27.64 -13.15
CA GLU A 1149 16.38 27.18 -12.08
C GLU A 1149 15.02 26.76 -12.63
N LYS A 1150 14.47 27.47 -13.63
CA LYS A 1150 13.23 27.08 -14.31
C LYS A 1150 13.31 25.67 -14.89
N VAL A 1151 14.46 25.29 -15.46
CA VAL A 1151 14.68 23.92 -15.99
C VAL A 1151 14.79 22.88 -14.88
N ILE A 1152 15.45 23.21 -13.77
CA ILE A 1152 15.60 22.32 -12.62
C ILE A 1152 14.24 22.04 -11.97
N PHE A 1153 13.52 23.09 -11.61
CA PHE A 1153 12.28 22.97 -10.84
C PHE A 1153 11.10 22.44 -11.67
N LYS A 1154 11.12 22.59 -13.00
CA LYS A 1154 10.14 21.96 -13.91
C LYS A 1154 10.18 20.43 -13.87
N ASN A 1155 11.34 19.83 -13.58
CA ASN A 1155 11.59 18.38 -13.61
C ASN A 1155 11.77 17.74 -12.22
N TRP A 1156 11.44 18.47 -11.15
CA TRP A 1156 11.68 18.04 -9.77
C TRP A 1156 10.52 17.18 -9.24
N ASP A 1157 10.72 15.88 -9.02
CA ASP A 1157 9.62 14.92 -8.73
C ASP A 1157 9.46 14.48 -7.25
N TYR A 1158 10.20 15.06 -6.29
CA TYR A 1158 9.96 14.88 -4.85
C TYR A 1158 10.28 16.13 -4.04
#